data_AF-A0A955AS54-F1
#
_entry.id   AF-A0A955AS54-F1
#
_cell.length_a   1.000
_cell.length_b   1.000
_cell.length_c   1.000
_cell.angle_alpha   90.00
_cell.angle_beta   90.00
_cell.angle_gamma   90.00
#
_symmetry.space_group_name_H-M   'P 1'
#
loop_
_entity.id
_entity.type
_entity.pdbx_description
1 polymer ?
#
loop_
_entity_poly.entity_id
_entity_poly.type
_entity_poly.pdbx_seq_one_letter_code
_entity_poly.pdbx_strand_id
1 'polypeptide(L)'
;MSVETNSVTPSRSITDIVRTILKPLASLKLTVALFGFAIAIILIGTFAQVDNDIWLVMEEYFKPFWIAHVPAKVLFPRTWLPDLSEEMAGQRLAGIIAALGFLSAGLVGANGKTRTGTIFLPGLILGYSGWLAVSNWLTNGFTFPGGALIGLLMFVNLAAAHALRYRIHARGTRLWSGLGTVATGLLLTYLIVTAGHDQEGLQGEPPIPLEQLWSFVKAGLSALACAEILYAFAAKPGQRASKTLRICSGAAGIILAVVSGWLWVTGDRTYIGPSAMRIVWQLIQGAAAGVILMIGAVLLYRRKAGVVVLHLGIGLMMFGQWFVSQYDVEQQITITEGETRAYAQDIRSLELAVIDSNNSEYAGKDDVRAIPLTKNAKTTEFANGATVQLDGLPFRIEVVEFLRNSRIEQGPSEKYADQIQGNGQRWHVDEMKAASGVKSDSVDLAAVYVRIKDDQDKDLGVYLLSQSQLFMRGGAELSFDAQRFDVAGQAYDIQLRFKRLYKPYEIKLIDVAKKDYLGTTMARAYESTISINGETDVRKIWMNNPLRFSGETFYQTNYFMDPFTGQETSTLQVVKNHGWMIPYVSCMISIIGMTYHFILTLANYKPVGSVSDVTLTSVQKWILPVVFGLLAASMFYKVASPKKLEPAAMDLAAAGRLPVIYQGRIKPWDTLARNNLRVLSERETFSGQLTDAQLLTEWPEIKKQISQKWSTLSEADLDGAVQQTTGEKYVGVAKLVELVTQKVDKPILDVESAVHKLTHERQPAIRWLMDMINDANQWQQHRVIRITDLEVLELLGMERRKGYRYSISEIAPQLEAFDAAVKEARSKDTAELSHYEKKLMDLA
;
A
#
# COMPACT_ATOMS: atom_id res chain seq x y z
N MET A 1 -45.69 -5.13 -70.28
CA MET A 1 -46.12 -4.08 -69.35
C MET A 1 -46.03 -4.61 -67.93
N SER A 2 -45.13 -3.97 -67.15
CA SER A 2 -45.07 -3.86 -65.68
C SER A 2 -45.50 -5.06 -64.81
N VAL A 3 -44.51 -5.85 -64.39
CA VAL A 3 -44.54 -6.57 -63.11
C VAL A 3 -43.86 -5.65 -62.08
N GLU A 4 -44.67 -4.98 -61.25
CA GLU A 4 -44.20 -4.24 -60.08
C GLU A 4 -43.59 -5.22 -59.07
N THR A 5 -42.27 -5.14 -58.91
CA THR A 5 -41.57 -5.74 -57.76
C THR A 5 -41.54 -4.71 -56.65
N ASN A 6 -42.55 -4.75 -55.78
CA ASN A 6 -42.53 -4.02 -54.51
C ASN A 6 -41.47 -4.66 -53.59
N SER A 7 -40.21 -4.24 -53.73
CA SER A 7 -39.16 -4.49 -52.74
C SER A 7 -39.37 -3.55 -51.55
N VAL A 8 -40.29 -3.91 -50.66
CA VAL A 8 -40.38 -3.28 -49.34
C VAL A 8 -39.15 -3.72 -48.54
N THR A 9 -38.13 -2.87 -48.49
CA THR A 9 -37.07 -2.99 -47.47
C THR A 9 -37.72 -2.94 -46.09
N PRO A 10 -37.58 -3.97 -45.24
CA PRO A 10 -38.14 -3.91 -43.89
C PRO A 10 -37.48 -2.77 -43.14
N SER A 11 -38.28 -1.81 -42.67
CA SER A 11 -37.80 -0.76 -41.77
C SER A 11 -37.18 -1.45 -40.55
N ARG A 12 -35.89 -1.22 -40.32
CA ARG A 12 -35.22 -1.78 -39.13
C ARG A 12 -35.91 -1.20 -37.91
N SER A 13 -36.44 -2.09 -37.05
CA SER A 13 -37.00 -1.67 -35.77
C SER A 13 -35.94 -0.93 -34.96
N ILE A 14 -36.34 0.04 -34.13
CA ILE A 14 -35.45 0.76 -33.20
C ILE A 14 -34.63 -0.23 -32.36
N THR A 15 -35.21 -1.38 -32.01
CA THR A 15 -34.53 -2.44 -31.26
C THR A 15 -33.40 -3.12 -32.04
N ASP A 16 -33.51 -3.24 -33.36
CA ASP A 16 -32.48 -3.80 -34.22
C ASP A 16 -31.33 -2.81 -34.42
N ILE A 17 -31.64 -1.51 -34.51
CA ILE A 17 -30.64 -0.43 -34.55
C ILE A 17 -29.84 -0.42 -33.23
N VAL A 18 -30.52 -0.38 -32.09
CA VAL A 18 -29.88 -0.41 -30.75
C VAL A 18 -29.03 -1.67 -30.58
N ARG A 19 -29.53 -2.85 -30.97
CA ARG A 19 -28.75 -4.09 -30.90
C ARG A 19 -27.51 -4.05 -31.79
N THR A 20 -27.61 -3.47 -32.99
CA THR A 20 -26.49 -3.35 -33.92
C THR A 20 -25.37 -2.48 -33.34
N ILE A 21 -25.73 -1.39 -32.65
CA ILE A 21 -24.78 -0.49 -31.98
C ILE A 21 -24.16 -1.14 -30.73
N LEU A 22 -24.95 -1.80 -29.89
CA LEU A 22 -24.45 -2.37 -28.63
C LEU A 22 -23.59 -3.63 -28.83
N LYS A 23 -23.78 -4.39 -29.92
CA LYS A 23 -23.10 -5.67 -30.14
C LYS A 23 -21.56 -5.56 -30.17
N PRO A 24 -20.94 -4.62 -30.90
CA PRO A 24 -19.48 -4.43 -30.84
C PRO A 24 -19.02 -3.95 -29.46
N LEU A 25 -19.78 -3.04 -28.82
CA LEU A 25 -19.46 -2.53 -27.48
C LEU A 25 -19.51 -3.62 -26.41
N ALA A 26 -20.37 -4.63 -26.56
CA ALA A 26 -20.47 -5.77 -25.65
C ALA A 26 -19.41 -6.86 -25.87
N SER A 27 -18.41 -6.65 -26.72
CA SER A 27 -17.42 -7.66 -27.11
C SER A 27 -16.49 -8.06 -25.96
N LEU A 28 -16.26 -9.37 -25.79
CA LEU A 28 -15.24 -9.87 -24.84
C LEU A 28 -13.82 -9.52 -25.31
N LYS A 29 -13.58 -9.46 -26.63
CA LYS A 29 -12.28 -9.04 -27.18
C LYS A 29 -11.98 -7.59 -26.81
N LEU A 30 -13.00 -6.73 -26.85
CA LEU A 30 -12.89 -5.35 -26.40
C LEU A 30 -12.57 -5.30 -24.90
N THR A 31 -13.26 -6.10 -24.08
CA THR A 31 -12.97 -6.20 -22.63
C THR A 31 -11.50 -6.55 -22.37
N VAL A 32 -10.98 -7.60 -23.02
CA VAL A 32 -9.58 -8.04 -22.84
C VAL A 32 -8.59 -6.97 -23.31
N ALA A 33 -8.87 -6.30 -24.44
CA ALA A 33 -8.03 -5.21 -24.93
C ALA A 33 -8.00 -4.03 -23.95
N LEU A 34 -9.16 -3.61 -23.43
CA LEU A 34 -9.26 -2.52 -22.46
C LEU A 34 -8.56 -2.86 -21.14
N PHE A 35 -8.67 -4.10 -20.67
CA PHE A 35 -7.89 -4.57 -19.50
C PHE A 35 -6.39 -4.55 -19.78
N GLY A 36 -5.95 -4.97 -20.97
CA GLY A 36 -4.55 -4.86 -21.38
C GLY A 36 -4.05 -3.41 -21.36
N PHE A 37 -4.85 -2.47 -21.88
CA PHE A 37 -4.52 -1.05 -21.82
C PHE A 37 -4.51 -0.50 -20.39
N ALA A 38 -5.45 -0.92 -19.54
CA ALA A 38 -5.48 -0.54 -18.13
C ALA A 38 -4.22 -1.02 -17.38
N ILE A 39 -3.79 -2.27 -17.61
CA ILE A 39 -2.55 -2.80 -17.01
C ILE A 39 -1.33 -2.01 -17.50
N ALA A 40 -1.26 -1.73 -18.80
CA ALA A 40 -0.14 -0.99 -19.38
C ALA A 40 -0.05 0.45 -18.83
N ILE A 41 -1.16 1.18 -18.74
CA ILE A 41 -1.14 2.55 -18.22
C ILE A 41 -0.83 2.61 -16.72
N ILE A 42 -1.28 1.62 -15.94
CA ILE A 42 -0.90 1.49 -14.53
C ILE A 42 0.60 1.26 -14.41
N LEU A 43 1.18 0.40 -15.25
CA LEU A 43 2.63 0.16 -15.27
C LEU A 43 3.41 1.41 -15.66
N ILE A 44 2.99 2.12 -16.71
CA ILE A 44 3.59 3.39 -17.15
C ILE A 44 3.57 4.41 -16.02
N GLY A 45 2.41 4.62 -15.37
CA GLY A 45 2.29 5.54 -14.25
C GLY A 45 3.17 5.15 -13.06
N THR A 46 3.29 3.85 -12.77
CA THR A 46 4.16 3.34 -11.69
C THR A 46 5.63 3.63 -11.97
N PHE A 47 6.09 3.49 -13.22
CA PHE A 47 7.46 3.85 -13.57
C PHE A 47 7.69 5.35 -13.59
N ALA A 48 6.70 6.15 -13.99
CA ALA A 48 6.80 7.61 -13.97
C ALA A 48 6.97 8.17 -12.54
N GLN A 49 6.46 7.48 -11.51
CA GLN A 49 6.63 7.88 -10.10
C GLN A 49 8.08 7.85 -9.60
N VAL A 50 9.01 7.29 -10.37
CA VAL A 50 10.45 7.33 -10.05
C VAL A 50 11.01 8.76 -10.18
N ASP A 51 10.52 9.50 -11.18
CA ASP A 51 11.01 10.85 -11.51
C ASP A 51 9.99 11.96 -11.20
N ASN A 52 8.72 11.61 -10.98
CA ASN A 52 7.62 12.54 -10.79
C ASN A 52 6.83 12.23 -9.51
N ASP A 53 6.17 13.25 -8.97
CA ASP A 53 5.23 13.09 -7.88
C ASP A 53 3.94 12.35 -8.34
N ILE A 54 3.23 11.74 -7.39
CA ILE A 54 2.04 10.94 -7.70
C ILE A 54 0.91 11.77 -8.32
N TRP A 55 0.79 13.05 -7.99
CA TRP A 55 -0.28 13.92 -8.46
C TRP A 55 -0.08 14.32 -9.91
N LEU A 56 1.15 14.66 -10.29
CA LEU A 56 1.51 14.90 -11.68
C LEU A 56 1.27 13.66 -12.53
N VAL A 57 1.70 12.48 -12.06
CA VAL A 57 1.43 11.20 -12.74
C VAL A 57 -0.07 10.97 -12.95
N MET A 58 -0.90 11.29 -11.95
CA MET A 58 -2.36 11.20 -12.08
C MET A 58 -2.93 12.15 -13.15
N GLU A 59 -2.44 13.39 -13.22
CA GLU A 59 -2.85 14.38 -14.23
C GLU A 59 -2.31 14.10 -15.64
N GLU A 60 -1.16 13.45 -15.78
CA GLU A 60 -0.53 13.18 -17.09
C GLU A 60 -0.99 11.88 -17.74
N TYR A 61 -1.31 10.85 -16.95
CA TYR A 61 -1.63 9.52 -17.49
C TYR A 61 -3.09 9.12 -17.25
N PHE A 62 -3.63 9.35 -16.05
CA PHE A 62 -4.91 8.76 -15.66
C PHE A 62 -6.13 9.67 -15.92
N LYS A 63 -6.02 10.96 -15.62
CA LYS A 63 -7.11 11.93 -15.83
C LYS A 63 -7.34 12.39 -17.27
N PRO A 64 -6.34 12.41 -18.19
CA PRO A 64 -6.59 12.83 -19.56
C PRO A 64 -7.67 11.97 -20.22
N PHE A 65 -8.68 12.64 -20.79
CA PHE A 65 -9.83 11.94 -21.36
C PHE A 65 -9.53 11.23 -22.67
N TRP A 66 -8.58 11.71 -23.48
CA TRP A 66 -8.32 11.15 -24.81
C TRP A 66 -6.97 10.45 -24.90
N ILE A 67 -5.89 11.20 -24.67
CA ILE A 67 -4.52 10.76 -24.94
C ILE A 67 -3.64 11.12 -23.74
N ALA A 68 -2.84 10.15 -23.32
CA ALA A 68 -1.68 10.33 -22.45
C ALA A 68 -0.41 10.26 -23.31
N HIS A 69 0.49 11.23 -23.16
CA HIS A 69 1.78 11.21 -23.83
C HIS A 69 2.82 10.55 -22.92
N VAL A 70 3.54 9.57 -23.45
CA VAL A 70 4.46 8.72 -22.68
C VAL A 70 5.87 8.87 -23.25
N PRO A 71 6.76 9.61 -22.56
CA PRO A 71 8.17 9.62 -22.90
C PRO A 71 8.74 8.20 -22.84
N ALA A 72 9.57 7.81 -23.81
CA ALA A 72 10.18 6.49 -23.86
C ALA A 72 11.08 6.22 -22.65
N LYS A 73 11.72 7.25 -22.07
CA LYS A 73 12.53 7.11 -20.86
C LYS A 73 11.72 6.61 -19.65
N VAL A 74 10.41 6.84 -19.60
CA VAL A 74 9.54 6.31 -18.54
C VAL A 74 9.58 4.78 -18.49
N LEU A 75 9.74 4.10 -19.62
CA LEU A 75 9.83 2.63 -19.66
C LEU A 75 11.21 2.09 -19.23
N PHE A 76 12.18 2.96 -19.00
CA PHE A 76 13.51 2.64 -18.51
C PHE A 76 13.85 3.51 -17.29
N PRO A 77 13.32 3.16 -16.11
CA PRO A 77 13.55 3.92 -14.89
C PRO A 77 15.03 4.20 -14.65
N ARG A 78 15.35 5.41 -14.17
CA ARG A 78 16.74 5.84 -13.90
C ARG A 78 17.47 4.95 -12.89
N THR A 79 16.72 4.26 -12.03
CA THR A 79 17.26 3.26 -11.10
C THR A 79 17.92 2.08 -11.81
N TRP A 80 17.53 1.80 -13.06
CA TRP A 80 18.15 0.78 -13.90
C TRP A 80 19.20 1.38 -14.83
N LEU A 81 18.92 2.54 -15.41
CA LEU A 81 19.76 3.21 -16.41
C LEU A 81 19.81 4.73 -16.15
N PRO A 82 20.72 5.22 -15.28
CA PRO A 82 20.71 6.60 -14.79
C PRO A 82 20.95 7.66 -15.88
N ASP A 83 21.86 7.38 -16.82
CA ASP A 83 22.33 8.35 -17.83
C ASP A 83 21.68 8.16 -19.21
N LEU A 84 20.55 7.45 -19.27
CA LEU A 84 19.86 7.22 -20.54
C LEU A 84 19.14 8.52 -20.98
N SER A 85 19.54 9.05 -22.14
CA SER A 85 18.83 10.16 -22.79
C SER A 85 17.50 9.68 -23.36
N GLU A 86 16.54 10.59 -23.56
CA GLU A 86 15.24 10.29 -24.16
C GLU A 86 15.41 9.66 -25.55
N GLU A 87 16.35 10.17 -26.33
CA GLU A 87 16.66 9.67 -27.67
C GLU A 87 17.14 8.22 -27.63
N MET A 88 18.08 7.91 -26.73
CA MET A 88 18.60 6.54 -26.55
C MET A 88 17.53 5.59 -26.01
N ALA A 89 16.64 6.07 -25.14
CA ALA A 89 15.51 5.30 -24.63
C ALA A 89 14.55 4.91 -25.75
N GLY A 90 14.18 5.86 -26.61
CA GLY A 90 13.34 5.61 -27.78
C GLY A 90 13.96 4.61 -28.75
N GLN A 91 15.25 4.76 -29.05
CA GLN A 91 15.99 3.81 -29.89
C GLN A 91 16.03 2.40 -29.30
N ARG A 92 16.28 2.25 -27.99
CA ARG A 92 16.27 0.96 -27.31
C ARG A 92 14.90 0.30 -27.32
N LEU A 93 13.84 1.07 -27.05
CA LEU A 93 12.47 0.57 -27.10
C LEU A 93 12.09 0.10 -28.50
N ALA A 94 12.45 0.87 -29.53
CA ALA A 94 12.24 0.49 -30.92
C ALA A 94 12.97 -0.80 -31.27
N GLY A 95 14.22 -0.97 -30.80
CA GLY A 95 14.98 -2.20 -30.94
C GLY A 95 14.32 -3.41 -30.28
N ILE A 96 13.79 -3.25 -29.06
CA ILE A 96 13.08 -4.31 -28.33
C ILE A 96 11.80 -4.71 -29.08
N ILE A 97 10.99 -3.74 -29.52
CA ILE A 97 9.76 -4.01 -30.27
C ILE A 97 10.07 -4.72 -31.59
N ALA A 98 11.10 -4.28 -32.31
CA ALA A 98 11.54 -4.95 -33.53
C ALA A 98 11.96 -6.39 -33.26
N ALA A 99 12.77 -6.64 -32.22
CA ALA A 99 13.20 -7.98 -31.83
C ALA A 99 12.02 -8.89 -31.48
N LEU A 100 11.02 -8.38 -30.72
CA LEU A 100 9.78 -9.11 -30.43
C LEU A 100 8.96 -9.39 -31.69
N GLY A 101 8.90 -8.44 -32.62
CA GLY A 101 8.27 -8.60 -33.93
C GLY A 101 8.92 -9.70 -34.76
N PHE A 102 10.26 -9.71 -34.85
CA PHE A 102 11.03 -10.75 -35.53
C PHE A 102 10.86 -12.11 -34.86
N LEU A 103 10.87 -12.17 -33.52
CA LEU A 103 10.66 -13.41 -32.77
C LEU A 103 9.25 -13.97 -32.99
N SER A 104 8.24 -13.11 -33.03
CA SER A 104 6.85 -13.48 -33.32
C SER A 104 6.69 -13.98 -34.76
N ALA A 105 7.29 -13.29 -35.73
CA ALA A 105 7.30 -13.72 -37.13
C ALA A 105 8.03 -15.07 -37.31
N GLY A 106 9.14 -15.27 -36.59
CA GLY A 106 9.89 -16.53 -36.54
C GLY A 106 9.06 -17.67 -35.95
N LEU A 107 8.34 -17.45 -34.85
CA LEU A 107 7.44 -18.43 -34.24
C LEU A 107 6.25 -18.79 -35.16
N VAL A 108 5.69 -17.81 -35.87
CA VAL A 108 4.62 -18.05 -36.87
C VAL A 108 5.17 -18.82 -38.08
N GLY A 109 6.39 -18.50 -38.54
CA GLY A 109 7.08 -19.21 -39.61
C GLY A 109 7.44 -20.65 -39.24
N ALA A 110 7.84 -20.89 -37.99
CA ALA A 110 8.13 -22.23 -37.46
C ALA A 110 6.90 -23.14 -37.37
N ASN A 111 5.68 -22.58 -37.37
CA ASN A 111 4.42 -23.33 -37.32
C ASN A 111 3.93 -23.85 -38.69
N GLY A 112 4.82 -23.86 -39.71
CA GLY A 112 4.86 -24.91 -40.73
C GLY A 112 3.83 -24.88 -41.87
N LYS A 113 3.13 -23.78 -42.15
CA LYS A 113 2.14 -23.72 -43.24
C LYS A 113 2.33 -22.64 -44.31
N THR A 114 3.38 -21.84 -44.27
CA THR A 114 3.61 -20.77 -45.27
C THR A 114 4.97 -20.91 -45.97
N ARG A 115 4.95 -20.99 -47.31
CA ARG A 115 6.13 -21.01 -48.19
C ARG A 115 6.97 -19.75 -47.95
N THR A 116 8.20 -19.93 -47.48
CA THR A 116 8.96 -18.98 -46.66
C THR A 116 10.14 -18.29 -47.36
N GLY A 117 10.14 -18.19 -48.69
CA GLY A 117 11.24 -17.56 -49.44
C GLY A 117 10.94 -16.15 -49.99
N THR A 118 9.80 -15.98 -50.65
CA THR A 118 9.55 -14.80 -51.52
C THR A 118 8.91 -13.60 -50.81
N ILE A 119 8.36 -13.80 -49.61
CA ILE A 119 7.72 -12.74 -48.79
C ILE A 119 8.71 -12.14 -47.78
N PHE A 120 9.87 -12.78 -47.59
CA PHE A 120 10.81 -12.46 -46.51
C PHE A 120 11.54 -11.13 -46.75
N LEU A 121 12.00 -10.87 -47.97
CA LEU A 121 12.75 -9.64 -48.31
C LEU A 121 11.86 -8.39 -48.36
N PRO A 122 10.67 -8.40 -49.00
CA PRO A 122 9.71 -7.29 -48.89
C PRO A 122 9.21 -7.09 -47.45
N GLY A 123 9.03 -8.17 -46.69
CA GLY A 123 8.67 -8.12 -45.27
C GLY A 123 9.77 -7.53 -44.38
N LEU A 124 11.04 -7.79 -44.68
CA LEU A 124 12.18 -7.17 -44.01
C LEU A 124 12.31 -5.68 -44.35
N ILE A 125 12.08 -5.29 -45.60
CA ILE A 125 12.12 -3.88 -46.03
C ILE A 125 10.94 -3.10 -45.44
N LEU A 126 9.73 -3.68 -45.45
CA LEU A 126 8.56 -3.11 -44.77
C LEU A 126 8.74 -3.10 -43.25
N GLY A 127 9.41 -4.11 -42.69
CA GLY A 127 9.76 -4.19 -41.27
C GLY A 127 10.82 -3.17 -40.86
N TYR A 128 11.81 -2.90 -41.71
CA TYR A 128 12.88 -1.91 -41.48
C TYR A 128 12.36 -0.48 -41.65
N SER A 129 11.56 -0.22 -42.68
CA SER A 129 10.88 1.08 -42.85
C SER A 129 9.85 1.32 -41.75
N GLY A 130 9.11 0.29 -41.34
CA GLY A 130 8.25 0.30 -40.15
C GLY A 130 9.05 0.53 -38.86
N TRP A 131 10.23 -0.08 -38.72
CA TRP A 131 11.13 0.14 -37.59
C TRP A 131 11.66 1.58 -37.56
N LEU A 132 12.05 2.17 -38.69
CA LEU A 132 12.46 3.57 -38.76
C LEU A 132 11.32 4.51 -38.35
N ALA A 133 10.11 4.27 -38.86
CA ALA A 133 8.94 5.06 -38.50
C ALA A 133 8.56 4.90 -37.01
N VAL A 134 8.59 3.67 -36.48
CA VAL A 134 8.34 3.38 -35.07
C VAL A 134 9.44 3.96 -34.19
N SER A 135 10.71 3.90 -34.62
CA SER A 135 11.83 4.46 -33.88
C SER A 135 11.68 5.98 -33.74
N ASN A 136 11.44 6.71 -34.84
CA ASN A 136 11.21 8.15 -34.78
C ASN A 136 9.99 8.53 -33.95
N TRP A 137 8.94 7.71 -33.98
CA TRP A 137 7.77 7.89 -33.11
C TRP A 137 8.11 7.68 -31.64
N LEU A 138 8.91 6.67 -31.29
CA LEU A 138 9.30 6.38 -29.91
C LEU A 138 10.39 7.31 -29.37
N THR A 139 11.24 7.88 -30.22
CA THR A 139 12.30 8.83 -29.86
C THR A 139 11.74 10.09 -29.20
N ASN A 140 10.55 10.53 -29.58
CA ASN A 140 9.88 11.70 -29.01
C ASN A 140 8.79 11.32 -27.99
N GLY A 141 8.78 10.07 -27.52
CA GLY A 141 7.68 9.51 -26.74
C GLY A 141 6.45 9.17 -27.60
N PHE A 142 5.60 8.27 -27.08
CA PHE A 142 4.43 7.78 -27.79
C PHE A 142 3.11 8.22 -27.15
N THR A 143 2.04 8.19 -27.95
CA THR A 143 0.68 8.45 -27.46
C THR A 143 0.01 7.15 -27.03
N PHE A 144 -0.66 7.18 -25.89
CA PHE A 144 -1.40 6.06 -25.32
C PHE A 144 -2.82 6.52 -24.95
N PRO A 145 -3.85 5.64 -24.99
CA PRO A 145 -5.18 6.00 -24.50
C PRO A 145 -5.13 6.44 -23.04
N GLY A 146 -5.71 7.60 -22.72
CA GLY A 146 -5.74 8.10 -21.33
C GLY A 146 -6.57 7.21 -20.40
N GLY A 147 -6.26 7.21 -19.10
CA GLY A 147 -6.92 6.35 -18.11
C GLY A 147 -8.43 6.56 -18.04
N ALA A 148 -8.89 7.80 -18.15
CA ALA A 148 -10.31 8.15 -18.16
C ALA A 148 -11.04 7.59 -19.41
N LEU A 149 -10.39 7.57 -20.58
CA LEU A 149 -10.94 6.93 -21.78
C LEU A 149 -11.14 5.44 -21.55
N ILE A 150 -10.09 4.77 -21.06
CA ILE A 150 -10.09 3.32 -20.82
C ILE A 150 -11.20 2.98 -19.82
N GLY A 151 -11.28 3.72 -18.71
CA GLY A 151 -12.32 3.56 -17.70
C GLY A 151 -13.74 3.74 -18.26
N LEU A 152 -13.98 4.79 -19.05
CA LEU A 152 -15.28 5.02 -19.70
C LEU A 152 -15.63 3.89 -20.67
N LEU A 153 -14.70 3.48 -21.53
CA LEU A 153 -14.92 2.40 -22.49
C LEU A 153 -15.17 1.06 -21.77
N MET A 154 -14.51 0.81 -20.65
CA MET A 154 -14.79 -0.36 -19.81
C MET A 154 -16.20 -0.30 -19.21
N PHE A 155 -16.63 0.88 -18.73
CA PHE A 155 -17.98 1.07 -18.21
C PHE A 155 -19.05 0.86 -19.28
N VAL A 156 -18.85 1.46 -20.47
CA VAL A 156 -19.74 1.26 -21.63
C VAL A 156 -19.76 -0.20 -22.08
N ASN A 157 -18.60 -0.86 -22.12
CA ASN A 157 -18.50 -2.28 -22.44
C ASN A 157 -19.28 -3.15 -21.45
N LEU A 158 -19.14 -2.87 -20.16
CA LEU A 158 -19.86 -3.54 -19.09
C LEU A 158 -21.38 -3.35 -19.25
N ALA A 159 -21.84 -2.11 -19.42
CA ALA A 159 -23.24 -1.78 -19.60
C ALA A 159 -23.85 -2.44 -20.86
N ALA A 160 -23.14 -2.38 -21.98
CA ALA A 160 -23.56 -3.00 -23.25
C ALA A 160 -23.63 -4.53 -23.14
N ALA A 161 -22.64 -5.15 -22.49
CA ALA A 161 -22.64 -6.59 -22.21
C ALA A 161 -23.84 -7.00 -21.36
N HIS A 162 -24.19 -6.19 -20.35
CA HIS A 162 -25.37 -6.45 -19.52
C HIS A 162 -26.68 -6.32 -20.29
N ALA A 163 -26.84 -5.24 -21.05
CA ALA A 163 -28.03 -4.97 -21.85
C ALA A 163 -28.32 -6.07 -22.89
N LEU A 164 -27.28 -6.68 -23.49
CA LEU A 164 -27.45 -7.69 -24.53
C LEU A 164 -27.52 -9.14 -24.01
N ARG A 165 -26.71 -9.51 -23.01
CA ARG A 165 -26.56 -10.92 -22.57
C ARG A 165 -27.58 -11.32 -21.50
N TYR A 166 -28.12 -10.37 -20.75
CA TYR A 166 -28.97 -10.61 -19.58
C TYR A 166 -30.37 -10.04 -19.83
N ARG A 167 -31.24 -10.84 -20.43
CA ARG A 167 -32.64 -10.47 -20.62
C ARG A 167 -33.45 -10.68 -19.35
N ILE A 168 -34.40 -9.78 -19.11
CA ILE A 168 -35.40 -9.92 -18.06
C ILE A 168 -36.35 -11.07 -18.46
N HIS A 169 -36.58 -12.01 -17.53
CA HIS A 169 -37.45 -13.16 -17.73
C HIS A 169 -38.84 -12.96 -17.10
N ALA A 170 -39.03 -11.92 -16.31
CA ALA A 170 -40.29 -11.61 -15.64
C ALA A 170 -41.32 -10.97 -16.60
N ARG A 171 -42.60 -11.25 -16.35
CA ARG A 171 -43.76 -10.65 -17.04
C ARG A 171 -44.86 -10.37 -16.01
N GLY A 172 -45.79 -9.48 -16.34
CA GLY A 172 -46.96 -9.16 -15.50
C GLY A 172 -46.58 -8.57 -14.14
N THR A 173 -47.27 -8.96 -13.08
CA THR A 173 -47.05 -8.46 -11.71
C THR A 173 -45.63 -8.66 -11.22
N ARG A 174 -45.02 -9.83 -11.52
CA ARG A 174 -43.64 -10.14 -11.14
C ARG A 174 -42.62 -9.17 -11.75
N LEU A 175 -42.86 -8.68 -12.97
CA LEU A 175 -41.99 -7.69 -13.61
C LEU A 175 -42.03 -6.37 -12.82
N TRP A 176 -43.22 -5.87 -12.54
CA TRP A 176 -43.41 -4.61 -11.80
C TRP A 176 -42.94 -4.71 -10.35
N SER A 177 -43.20 -5.81 -9.65
CA SER A 177 -42.64 -6.04 -8.32
C SER A 177 -41.12 -6.08 -8.36
N GLY A 178 -40.53 -6.80 -9.33
CA GLY A 178 -39.08 -6.86 -9.49
C GLY A 178 -38.44 -5.50 -9.77
N LEU A 179 -39.02 -4.72 -10.69
CA LEU A 179 -38.57 -3.36 -11.01
C LEU A 179 -38.73 -2.42 -9.81
N GLY A 180 -39.86 -2.49 -9.11
CA GLY A 180 -40.11 -1.72 -7.89
C GLY A 180 -39.08 -2.02 -6.80
N THR A 181 -38.79 -3.30 -6.53
CA THR A 181 -37.77 -3.69 -5.55
C THR A 181 -36.37 -3.24 -5.96
N VAL A 182 -36.00 -3.32 -7.24
CA VAL A 182 -34.71 -2.79 -7.72
C VAL A 182 -34.65 -1.27 -7.53
N ALA A 183 -35.72 -0.54 -7.87
CA ALA A 183 -35.79 0.90 -7.66
C ALA A 183 -35.64 1.28 -6.17
N THR A 184 -36.29 0.55 -5.26
CA THR A 184 -36.10 0.71 -3.81
C THR A 184 -34.65 0.46 -3.39
N GLY A 185 -34.01 -0.59 -3.91
CA GLY A 185 -32.61 -0.89 -3.61
C GLY A 185 -31.64 0.17 -4.13
N LEU A 186 -31.88 0.71 -5.33
CA LEU A 186 -31.11 1.82 -5.89
C LEU A 186 -31.33 3.12 -5.12
N LEU A 187 -32.57 3.42 -4.72
CA LEU A 187 -32.88 4.58 -3.89
C LEU A 187 -32.19 4.47 -2.53
N LEU A 188 -32.25 3.31 -1.87
CA LEU A 188 -31.55 3.09 -0.60
C LEU A 188 -30.03 3.22 -0.77
N THR A 189 -29.48 2.68 -1.86
CA THR A 189 -28.05 2.85 -2.20
C THR A 189 -27.68 4.32 -2.32
N TYR A 190 -28.47 5.10 -3.06
CA TYR A 190 -28.29 6.54 -3.21
C TYR A 190 -28.35 7.26 -1.86
N LEU A 191 -29.40 6.99 -1.06
CA LEU A 191 -29.58 7.60 0.26
C LEU A 191 -28.43 7.26 1.23
N ILE A 192 -27.91 6.04 1.22
CA ILE A 192 -26.75 5.67 2.06
C ILE A 192 -25.51 6.45 1.62
N VAL A 193 -25.27 6.56 0.31
CA VAL A 193 -24.11 7.27 -0.24
C VAL A 193 -24.21 8.76 0.08
N THR A 194 -25.36 9.39 -0.14
CA THR A 194 -25.55 10.83 0.13
C THR A 194 -25.58 11.14 1.63
N ALA A 195 -26.14 10.26 2.46
CA ALA A 195 -26.04 10.38 3.90
C ALA A 195 -24.59 10.24 4.42
N GLY A 196 -23.67 9.73 3.60
CA GLY A 196 -22.23 9.72 3.88
C GLY A 196 -21.66 11.08 4.24
N HIS A 197 -22.24 12.17 3.73
CA HIS A 197 -21.83 13.55 4.03
C HIS A 197 -22.28 14.08 5.36
N ASP A 198 -23.38 13.55 5.87
CA ASP A 198 -23.96 14.03 7.11
C ASP A 198 -23.25 13.36 8.28
N GLN A 199 -22.12 13.97 8.65
CA GLN A 199 -21.15 13.42 9.56
C GLN A 199 -21.55 13.55 11.04
N GLU A 200 -22.54 14.38 11.35
CA GLU A 200 -23.24 14.44 12.65
C GLU A 200 -24.50 13.55 12.66
N GLY A 201 -24.92 13.04 11.51
CA GLY A 201 -26.07 12.16 11.35
C GLY A 201 -25.74 10.66 11.50
N LEU A 202 -26.57 9.84 10.85
CA LEU A 202 -26.62 8.37 10.95
C LEU A 202 -25.30 7.63 10.67
N GLN A 203 -24.31 8.29 10.06
CA GLN A 203 -23.01 7.69 9.71
C GLN A 203 -21.91 7.93 10.76
N GLY A 204 -21.96 9.06 11.46
CA GLY A 204 -21.02 9.41 12.53
C GLY A 204 -21.39 8.78 13.86
N GLU A 205 -22.68 8.88 14.20
CA GLU A 205 -23.29 8.33 15.41
C GLU A 205 -24.47 7.43 15.03
N PRO A 206 -24.27 6.11 14.97
CA PRO A 206 -25.37 5.19 14.73
C PRO A 206 -26.50 5.41 15.74
N PRO A 207 -27.77 5.26 15.34
CA PRO A 207 -28.92 5.49 16.23
C PRO A 207 -28.99 4.50 17.40
N ILE A 208 -28.13 3.48 17.38
CA ILE A 208 -27.98 2.49 18.44
C ILE A 208 -26.56 2.55 18.99
N PRO A 209 -26.36 2.46 20.32
CA PRO A 209 -25.04 2.39 20.93
C PRO A 209 -24.19 1.26 20.31
N LEU A 210 -22.90 1.52 20.10
CA LEU A 210 -22.00 0.59 19.40
C LEU A 210 -21.87 -0.78 20.11
N GLU A 211 -22.03 -0.81 21.43
CA GLU A 211 -22.06 -2.05 22.23
C GLU A 211 -23.33 -2.89 21.96
N GLN A 212 -24.46 -2.22 21.77
CA GLN A 212 -25.72 -2.89 21.40
C GLN A 212 -25.64 -3.40 19.96
N LEU A 213 -25.06 -2.61 19.05
CA LEU A 213 -24.77 -3.04 17.68
C LEU A 213 -23.88 -4.30 17.68
N TRP A 214 -22.85 -4.36 18.53
CA TRP A 214 -22.01 -5.55 18.69
C TRP A 214 -22.81 -6.77 19.14
N SER A 215 -23.76 -6.59 20.06
CA SER A 215 -24.67 -7.65 20.50
C SER A 215 -25.57 -8.15 19.37
N PHE A 216 -26.06 -7.27 18.50
CA PHE A 216 -26.81 -7.68 17.31
C PHE A 216 -25.95 -8.44 16.30
N VAL A 217 -24.68 -8.08 16.13
CA VAL A 217 -23.75 -8.85 15.27
C VAL A 217 -23.56 -10.26 15.82
N LYS A 218 -23.31 -10.41 17.13
CA LYS A 218 -23.21 -11.72 17.79
C LYS A 218 -24.50 -12.53 17.61
N ALA A 219 -25.65 -11.92 17.86
CA ALA A 219 -26.95 -12.55 17.69
C ALA A 219 -27.22 -12.96 16.23
N GLY A 220 -26.84 -12.13 15.26
CA GLY A 220 -26.95 -12.40 13.83
C GLY A 220 -26.09 -13.59 13.41
N LEU A 221 -24.86 -13.70 13.92
CA LEU A 221 -24.00 -14.87 13.70
C LEU A 221 -24.59 -16.14 14.32
N SER A 222 -25.15 -16.05 15.54
CA SER A 222 -25.86 -17.18 16.17
C SER A 222 -27.05 -17.62 15.33
N ALA A 223 -27.86 -16.67 14.86
CA ALA A 223 -29.03 -16.94 14.04
C ALA A 223 -28.64 -17.58 12.69
N LEU A 224 -27.58 -17.09 12.05
CA LEU A 224 -27.06 -17.66 10.81
C LEU A 224 -26.53 -19.09 11.03
N ALA A 225 -25.79 -19.33 12.11
CA ALA A 225 -25.33 -20.67 12.48
C ALA A 225 -26.51 -21.63 12.65
N CYS A 226 -27.54 -21.22 13.39
CA CYS A 226 -28.76 -22.00 13.54
C CYS A 226 -29.47 -22.24 12.21
N ALA A 227 -29.60 -21.23 11.35
CA ALA A 227 -30.25 -21.35 10.05
C ALA A 227 -29.54 -22.34 9.11
N GLU A 228 -28.21 -22.30 9.05
CA GLU A 228 -27.41 -23.22 8.22
C GLU A 228 -27.50 -24.66 8.74
N ILE A 229 -27.46 -24.85 10.06
CA ILE A 229 -27.64 -26.17 10.68
C ILE A 229 -29.06 -26.69 10.39
N LEU A 230 -30.09 -25.88 10.64
CA LEU A 230 -31.49 -26.23 10.37
C LEU A 230 -31.69 -26.56 8.89
N TYR A 231 -31.11 -25.79 7.97
CA TYR A 231 -31.16 -26.07 6.54
C TYR A 231 -30.52 -27.42 6.20
N ALA A 232 -29.36 -27.74 6.79
CA ALA A 232 -28.69 -29.03 6.59
C ALA A 232 -29.56 -30.23 7.01
N PHE A 233 -30.37 -30.06 8.07
CA PHE A 233 -31.31 -31.07 8.55
C PHE A 233 -32.63 -31.12 7.77
N ALA A 234 -33.25 -29.97 7.49
CA ALA A 234 -34.59 -29.86 6.92
C ALA A 234 -34.64 -30.03 5.39
N ALA A 235 -33.53 -29.77 4.68
CA ALA A 235 -33.51 -29.85 3.23
C ALA A 235 -33.71 -31.29 2.72
N LYS A 236 -34.78 -31.52 1.94
CA LYS A 236 -35.15 -32.85 1.41
C LYS A 236 -34.03 -33.42 0.51
N PRO A 237 -33.58 -34.66 0.76
CA PRO A 237 -32.62 -35.33 -0.13
C PRO A 237 -33.31 -35.66 -1.46
N GLY A 238 -32.75 -35.19 -2.56
CA GLY A 238 -33.33 -35.43 -3.89
C GLY A 238 -32.33 -35.37 -5.05
N GLN A 239 -31.16 -34.75 -4.88
CA GLN A 239 -30.11 -34.67 -5.91
C GLN A 239 -28.71 -34.63 -5.26
N ARG A 240 -27.66 -35.15 -5.94
CA ARG A 240 -26.27 -35.15 -5.43
C ARG A 240 -25.75 -33.74 -5.11
N ALA A 241 -26.20 -32.74 -5.85
CA ALA A 241 -25.92 -31.33 -5.57
C ALA A 241 -26.59 -30.83 -4.27
N SER A 242 -27.81 -31.29 -3.95
CA SER A 242 -28.46 -30.96 -2.66
C SER A 242 -27.78 -31.66 -1.47
N LYS A 243 -27.18 -32.85 -1.67
CA LYS A 243 -26.35 -33.50 -0.66
C LYS A 243 -25.08 -32.69 -0.35
N THR A 244 -24.37 -32.21 -1.37
CA THR A 244 -23.13 -31.42 -1.20
C THR A 244 -23.42 -30.10 -0.48
N LEU A 245 -24.45 -29.38 -0.92
CA LEU A 245 -24.86 -28.12 -0.30
C LEU A 245 -25.23 -28.30 1.18
N ARG A 246 -25.98 -29.35 1.53
CA ARG A 246 -26.31 -29.67 2.93
C ARG A 246 -25.09 -29.97 3.80
N ILE A 247 -24.09 -30.69 3.27
CA ILE A 247 -22.86 -30.99 4.00
C ILE A 247 -22.06 -29.70 4.23
N CYS A 248 -21.90 -28.88 3.18
CA CYS A 248 -21.21 -27.59 3.27
C CYS A 248 -21.91 -26.64 4.26
N SER A 249 -23.23 -26.49 4.17
CA SER A 249 -24.05 -25.72 5.11
C SER A 249 -23.94 -26.23 6.55
N GLY A 250 -24.00 -27.55 6.76
CA GLY A 250 -23.84 -28.14 8.09
C GLY A 250 -22.45 -27.88 8.70
N ALA A 251 -21.39 -28.04 7.90
CA ALA A 251 -20.03 -27.75 8.33
C ALA A 251 -19.83 -26.25 8.64
N ALA A 252 -20.30 -25.36 7.75
CA ALA A 252 -20.26 -23.92 7.96
C ALA A 252 -21.05 -23.50 9.21
N GLY A 253 -22.25 -24.06 9.39
CA GLY A 253 -23.10 -23.81 10.55
C GLY A 253 -22.46 -24.23 11.88
N ILE A 254 -21.78 -25.39 11.93
CA ILE A 254 -21.05 -25.84 13.12
C ILE A 254 -19.88 -24.89 13.44
N ILE A 255 -19.09 -24.50 12.43
CA ILE A 255 -17.98 -23.56 12.61
C ILE A 255 -18.51 -22.22 13.15
N LEU A 256 -19.58 -21.69 12.55
CA LEU A 256 -20.22 -20.46 13.00
C LEU A 256 -20.78 -20.60 14.41
N ALA A 257 -21.34 -21.75 14.79
CA ALA A 257 -21.83 -22.00 16.14
C ALA A 257 -20.70 -22.00 17.18
N VAL A 258 -19.55 -22.61 16.87
CA VAL A 258 -18.36 -22.59 17.74
C VAL A 258 -17.83 -21.17 17.90
N VAL A 259 -17.66 -20.43 16.80
CA VAL A 259 -17.22 -19.03 16.82
C VAL A 259 -18.20 -18.17 17.61
N SER A 260 -19.49 -18.30 17.33
CA SER A 260 -20.55 -17.59 18.04
C SER A 260 -20.52 -17.91 19.54
N GLY A 261 -20.41 -19.18 19.93
CA GLY A 261 -20.30 -19.59 21.32
C GLY A 261 -19.09 -18.97 22.01
N TRP A 262 -17.93 -18.96 21.33
CA TRP A 262 -16.73 -18.30 21.83
C TRP A 262 -16.91 -16.78 22.01
N LEU A 263 -17.56 -16.09 21.07
CA LEU A 263 -17.86 -14.65 21.19
C LEU A 263 -18.78 -14.33 22.36
N TRP A 264 -19.77 -15.20 22.64
CA TRP A 264 -20.65 -15.03 23.79
C TRP A 264 -19.94 -15.30 25.13
N VAL A 265 -19.10 -16.35 25.19
CA VAL A 265 -18.35 -16.71 26.41
C VAL A 265 -17.30 -15.66 26.77
N THR A 266 -16.62 -15.10 25.77
CA THR A 266 -15.58 -14.08 25.99
C THR A 266 -16.14 -12.69 26.28
N GLY A 267 -17.42 -12.45 25.98
CA GLY A 267 -18.12 -11.20 26.29
C GLY A 267 -17.45 -9.99 25.65
N ASP A 268 -17.31 -8.91 26.43
CA ASP A 268 -16.81 -7.62 25.95
C ASP A 268 -15.30 -7.61 25.69
N ARG A 269 -14.58 -8.67 26.09
CA ARG A 269 -13.14 -8.82 25.77
C ARG A 269 -12.87 -8.93 24.27
N THR A 270 -13.89 -9.25 23.48
CA THR A 270 -13.82 -9.32 22.01
C THR A 270 -14.40 -8.10 21.30
N TYR A 271 -14.84 -7.08 22.06
CA TYR A 271 -15.29 -5.83 21.47
C TYR A 271 -14.16 -5.17 20.69
N ILE A 272 -14.41 -4.92 19.40
CA ILE A 272 -13.38 -4.48 18.44
C ILE A 272 -13.11 -2.97 18.48
N GLY A 273 -13.77 -2.24 19.39
CA GLY A 273 -13.59 -0.81 19.59
C GLY A 273 -14.55 0.06 18.74
N PRO A 274 -14.75 1.34 19.13
CA PRO A 274 -15.73 2.22 18.47
C PRO A 274 -15.47 2.44 16.98
N SER A 275 -14.21 2.67 16.60
CA SER A 275 -13.84 2.93 15.20
C SER A 275 -14.13 1.74 14.29
N ALA A 276 -13.81 0.52 14.73
CA ALA A 276 -14.12 -0.69 13.96
C ALA A 276 -15.63 -0.96 13.88
N MET A 277 -16.37 -0.68 14.96
CA MET A 277 -17.83 -0.83 14.96
C MET A 277 -18.54 0.15 14.01
N ARG A 278 -18.01 1.37 13.81
CA ARG A 278 -18.52 2.28 12.77
C ARG A 278 -18.36 1.69 11.36
N ILE A 279 -17.26 0.99 11.09
CA ILE A 279 -17.07 0.29 9.81
C ILE A 279 -18.09 -0.84 9.67
N VAL A 280 -18.31 -1.62 10.73
CA VAL A 280 -19.33 -2.68 10.73
C VAL A 280 -20.71 -2.11 10.41
N TRP A 281 -21.07 -0.95 10.99
CA TRP A 281 -22.32 -0.24 10.69
C TRP A 281 -22.45 0.11 9.19
N GLN A 282 -21.41 0.68 8.59
CA GLN A 282 -21.39 1.04 7.16
C GLN A 282 -21.54 -0.19 6.26
N LEU A 283 -20.89 -1.30 6.62
CA LEU A 283 -21.01 -2.57 5.92
C LEU A 283 -22.42 -3.16 6.03
N ILE A 284 -23.09 -3.04 7.19
CA ILE A 284 -24.47 -3.50 7.38
C ILE A 284 -25.44 -2.73 6.47
N GLN A 285 -25.27 -1.40 6.36
CA GLN A 285 -26.10 -0.59 5.46
C GLN A 285 -25.89 -0.98 3.99
N GLY A 286 -24.62 -1.11 3.56
CA GLY A 286 -24.30 -1.60 2.22
C GLY A 286 -24.85 -3.00 1.95
N ALA A 287 -24.83 -3.88 2.95
CA ALA A 287 -25.40 -5.22 2.88
C ALA A 287 -26.93 -5.17 2.69
N ALA A 288 -27.62 -4.31 3.45
CA ALA A 288 -29.07 -4.15 3.34
C ALA A 288 -29.48 -3.72 1.92
N ALA A 289 -28.79 -2.72 1.35
CA ALA A 289 -29.00 -2.30 -0.04
C ALA A 289 -28.75 -3.44 -1.04
N GLY A 290 -27.65 -4.18 -0.88
CA GLY A 290 -27.34 -5.33 -1.73
C GLY A 290 -28.36 -6.46 -1.64
N VAL A 291 -28.95 -6.73 -0.47
CA VAL A 291 -29.99 -7.76 -0.28
C VAL A 291 -31.27 -7.36 -1.01
N ILE A 292 -31.70 -6.10 -0.90
CA ILE A 292 -32.89 -5.60 -1.62
C ILE A 292 -32.68 -5.69 -3.13
N LEU A 293 -31.52 -5.24 -3.61
CA LEU A 293 -31.14 -5.36 -5.03
C LEU A 293 -31.12 -6.83 -5.48
N MET A 294 -30.64 -7.75 -4.64
CA MET A 294 -30.68 -9.18 -4.91
C MET A 294 -32.09 -9.72 -5.03
N ILE A 295 -33.01 -9.38 -4.12
CA ILE A 295 -34.42 -9.80 -4.19
C ILE A 295 -35.04 -9.35 -5.52
N GLY A 296 -34.87 -8.08 -5.88
CA GLY A 296 -35.35 -7.54 -7.15
C GLY A 296 -34.72 -8.25 -8.35
N ALA A 297 -33.40 -8.48 -8.32
CA ALA A 297 -32.70 -9.17 -9.39
C ALA A 297 -33.13 -10.65 -9.54
N VAL A 298 -33.43 -11.35 -8.44
CA VAL A 298 -33.95 -12.73 -8.47
C VAL A 298 -35.34 -12.77 -9.13
N LEU A 299 -36.20 -11.78 -8.83
CA LEU A 299 -37.50 -11.65 -9.48
C LEU A 299 -37.36 -11.45 -10.99
N LEU A 300 -36.42 -10.60 -11.43
CA LEU A 300 -36.24 -10.23 -12.84
C LEU A 300 -35.44 -11.25 -13.67
N TYR A 301 -34.33 -11.76 -13.14
CA TYR A 301 -33.29 -12.51 -13.89
C TYR A 301 -33.12 -13.96 -13.46
N ARG A 302 -33.76 -14.40 -12.36
CA ARG A 302 -33.66 -15.76 -11.81
C ARG A 302 -32.20 -16.22 -11.64
N ARG A 303 -31.78 -17.24 -12.38
CA ARG A 303 -30.43 -17.86 -12.28
C ARG A 303 -29.30 -16.89 -12.58
N LYS A 304 -29.56 -15.80 -13.31
CA LYS A 304 -28.53 -14.81 -13.63
C LYS A 304 -28.48 -13.63 -12.63
N ALA A 305 -29.35 -13.60 -11.62
CA ALA A 305 -29.47 -12.49 -10.68
C ALA A 305 -28.13 -12.16 -9.99
N GLY A 306 -27.42 -13.16 -9.46
CA GLY A 306 -26.14 -12.93 -8.77
C GLY A 306 -25.09 -12.28 -9.66
N VAL A 307 -25.03 -12.66 -10.94
CA VAL A 307 -24.10 -12.06 -11.90
C VAL A 307 -24.48 -10.61 -12.21
N VAL A 308 -25.78 -10.30 -12.33
CA VAL A 308 -26.25 -8.92 -12.56
C VAL A 308 -25.92 -8.02 -11.37
N VAL A 309 -26.21 -8.46 -10.14
CA VAL A 309 -25.93 -7.69 -8.91
C VAL A 309 -24.43 -7.51 -8.70
N LEU A 310 -23.63 -8.55 -8.95
CA LEU A 310 -22.16 -8.45 -8.86
C LEU A 310 -21.60 -7.34 -9.73
N HIS A 311 -22.03 -7.29 -10.99
CA HIS A 311 -21.57 -6.27 -11.94
C HIS A 311 -22.18 -4.90 -11.69
N LEU A 312 -23.38 -4.82 -11.10
CA LEU A 312 -23.92 -3.55 -10.62
C LEU A 312 -23.02 -2.94 -9.54
N GLY A 313 -22.51 -3.75 -8.60
CA GLY A 313 -21.52 -3.32 -7.62
C GLY A 313 -20.20 -2.87 -8.26
N ILE A 314 -19.69 -3.61 -9.25
CA ILE A 314 -18.49 -3.20 -10.01
C ILE A 314 -18.73 -1.88 -10.75
N GLY A 315 -19.87 -1.74 -11.42
CA GLY A 315 -20.22 -0.51 -12.14
C GLY A 315 -20.36 0.69 -11.20
N LEU A 316 -20.95 0.50 -10.02
CA LEU A 316 -21.02 1.53 -8.98
C LEU A 316 -19.63 1.91 -8.46
N MET A 317 -18.71 0.95 -8.29
CA MET A 317 -17.33 1.23 -7.89
C MET A 317 -16.60 2.04 -8.97
N MET A 318 -16.73 1.66 -10.24
CA MET A 318 -16.13 2.39 -11.36
C MET A 318 -16.66 3.82 -11.45
N PHE A 319 -17.98 3.99 -11.32
CA PHE A 319 -18.61 5.30 -11.25
C PHE A 319 -18.12 6.10 -10.04
N GLY A 320 -17.98 5.45 -8.88
CA GLY A 320 -17.49 6.07 -7.65
C GLY A 320 -16.09 6.63 -7.78
N GLN A 321 -15.17 5.91 -8.44
CA GLN A 321 -13.81 6.41 -8.68
C GLN A 321 -13.80 7.65 -9.57
N TRP A 322 -14.61 7.65 -10.63
CA TRP A 322 -14.80 8.84 -11.45
C TRP A 322 -15.40 9.99 -10.63
N PHE A 323 -16.47 9.74 -9.88
CA PHE A 323 -17.15 10.75 -9.05
C PHE A 323 -16.18 11.40 -8.03
N VAL A 324 -15.48 10.58 -7.23
CA VAL A 324 -14.48 11.04 -6.26
C VAL A 324 -13.40 11.89 -6.94
N SER A 325 -12.90 11.47 -8.11
CA SER A 325 -11.86 12.22 -8.83
C SER A 325 -12.28 13.63 -9.27
N GLN A 326 -13.59 13.90 -9.38
CA GLN A 326 -14.13 15.18 -9.82
C GLN A 326 -14.53 16.09 -8.66
N TYR A 327 -14.98 15.52 -7.53
CA TYR A 327 -15.62 16.28 -6.45
C TYR A 327 -14.86 16.29 -5.13
N ASP A 328 -13.90 15.39 -4.92
CA ASP A 328 -13.14 15.36 -3.68
C ASP A 328 -12.09 16.47 -3.67
N VAL A 329 -12.01 17.14 -2.53
CA VAL A 329 -11.07 18.23 -2.29
C VAL A 329 -10.23 17.88 -1.08
N GLU A 330 -8.91 17.83 -1.29
CA GLU A 330 -7.92 17.60 -0.23
C GLU A 330 -7.09 18.86 -0.04
N GLN A 331 -6.93 19.27 1.21
CA GLN A 331 -6.27 20.50 1.61
C GLN A 331 -5.47 20.27 2.90
N GLN A 332 -4.65 21.24 3.27
CA GLN A 332 -3.94 21.26 4.54
C GLN A 332 -4.10 22.62 5.22
N ILE A 333 -4.14 22.61 6.55
CA ILE A 333 -4.01 23.79 7.39
C ILE A 333 -2.81 23.56 8.29
N THR A 334 -1.75 24.33 8.08
CA THR A 334 -0.60 24.40 9.00
C THR A 334 -0.83 25.57 9.93
N ILE A 335 -0.84 25.33 11.25
CA ILE A 335 -1.13 26.35 12.27
C ILE A 335 -0.11 26.20 13.40
N THR A 336 0.44 27.30 13.84
CA THR A 336 1.35 27.38 15.00
C THR A 336 0.55 27.57 16.29
N GLU A 337 1.02 27.09 17.43
CA GLU A 337 0.34 27.30 18.70
C GLU A 337 0.06 28.78 18.97
N GLY A 338 -1.19 29.08 19.33
CA GLY A 338 -1.70 30.44 19.53
C GLY A 338 -2.22 31.13 18.27
N GLU A 339 -1.88 30.63 17.08
CA GLU A 339 -2.29 31.21 15.78
C GLU A 339 -3.74 30.83 15.43
N THR A 340 -4.43 31.75 14.77
CA THR A 340 -5.77 31.55 14.20
C THR A 340 -5.70 31.61 12.67
N ARG A 341 -6.31 30.64 11.98
CA ARG A 341 -6.43 30.61 10.52
C ARG A 341 -7.86 30.44 10.05
N ALA A 342 -8.20 31.13 8.97
CA ALA A 342 -9.51 31.10 8.30
C ALA A 342 -9.44 30.52 6.87
N TYR A 343 -8.34 29.83 6.52
CA TYR A 343 -8.14 29.25 5.19
C TYR A 343 -7.43 27.90 5.26
N ALA A 344 -7.68 27.08 4.25
CA ALA A 344 -6.89 25.87 3.98
C ALA A 344 -6.15 26.02 2.65
N GLN A 345 -5.06 25.28 2.48
CA GLN A 345 -4.19 25.35 1.31
C GLN A 345 -4.24 24.05 0.51
N ASP A 346 -4.29 24.16 -0.82
CA ASP A 346 -4.06 23.02 -1.71
C ASP A 346 -2.58 22.98 -2.10
N ILE A 347 -1.81 22.10 -1.44
CA ILE A 347 -0.36 21.99 -1.64
C ILE A 347 0.05 21.52 -3.04
N ARG A 348 -0.91 21.11 -3.88
CA ARG A 348 -0.67 20.70 -5.27
C ARG A 348 -0.79 21.88 -6.24
N SER A 349 -1.35 23.01 -5.83
CA SER A 349 -1.64 24.12 -6.72
C SER A 349 -0.93 25.37 -6.23
N LEU A 350 -0.18 26.02 -7.12
CA LEU A 350 0.61 27.21 -6.83
C LEU A 350 0.04 28.41 -7.52
N GLU A 351 -0.03 29.50 -6.77
CA GLU A 351 -0.47 30.79 -7.25
C GLU A 351 0.55 31.87 -6.89
N LEU A 352 0.74 32.78 -7.84
CA LEU A 352 1.41 34.05 -7.62
C LEU A 352 0.34 35.05 -7.19
N ALA A 353 0.30 35.37 -5.91
CA ALA A 353 -0.65 36.29 -5.32
C ALA A 353 -0.10 37.71 -5.34
N VAL A 354 -0.91 38.64 -5.85
CA VAL A 354 -0.67 40.08 -5.80
C VAL A 354 -1.64 40.68 -4.81
N ILE A 355 -1.09 41.40 -3.83
CA ILE A 355 -1.80 41.97 -2.69
C ILE A 355 -1.59 43.49 -2.70
N ASP A 356 -2.67 44.24 -2.57
CA ASP A 356 -2.62 45.70 -2.42
C ASP A 356 -2.35 46.08 -0.96
N SER A 357 -1.13 46.55 -0.67
CA SER A 357 -0.66 46.80 0.70
C SER A 357 -1.31 48.03 1.36
N ASN A 358 -1.98 48.90 0.60
CA ASN A 358 -2.56 50.15 1.09
C ASN A 358 -4.06 50.03 1.43
N ASN A 359 -4.70 48.90 1.14
CA ASN A 359 -6.11 48.71 1.44
C ASN A 359 -6.33 48.03 2.81
N SER A 360 -6.62 48.84 3.83
CA SER A 360 -6.93 48.36 5.19
C SER A 360 -8.28 47.64 5.31
N GLU A 361 -9.14 47.73 4.29
CA GLU A 361 -10.45 47.05 4.24
C GLU A 361 -10.30 45.52 4.13
N TYR A 362 -9.11 45.06 3.75
CA TYR A 362 -8.82 43.68 3.36
C TYR A 362 -7.88 42.92 4.29
N ALA A 363 -7.51 43.48 5.45
CA ALA A 363 -6.79 42.76 6.49
C ALA A 363 -7.55 41.46 6.88
N GLY A 364 -7.07 40.32 6.38
CA GLY A 364 -7.69 39.00 6.60
C GLY A 364 -8.74 38.56 5.58
N LYS A 365 -9.08 39.37 4.56
CA LYS A 365 -9.97 39.02 3.44
C LYS A 365 -9.60 39.84 2.22
N ASP A 366 -8.85 39.27 1.29
CA ASP A 366 -8.25 40.08 0.21
C ASP A 366 -9.07 40.13 -1.08
N ASP A 367 -9.09 41.32 -1.71
CA ASP A 367 -8.97 41.47 -3.17
C ASP A 367 -7.58 40.97 -3.63
N VAL A 368 -7.31 39.67 -3.45
CA VAL A 368 -6.11 39.03 -4.00
C VAL A 368 -6.38 38.70 -5.45
N ARG A 369 -5.49 39.17 -6.32
CA ARG A 369 -5.41 38.70 -7.69
C ARG A 369 -4.34 37.61 -7.75
N ALA A 370 -4.73 36.42 -8.15
CA ALA A 370 -3.87 35.24 -8.16
C ALA A 370 -3.63 34.76 -9.60
N ILE A 371 -2.37 34.61 -9.98
CA ILE A 371 -1.98 33.98 -11.26
C ILE A 371 -1.65 32.51 -10.96
N PRO A 372 -2.43 31.53 -11.46
CA PRO A 372 -2.16 30.12 -11.18
C PRO A 372 -0.94 29.67 -11.98
N LEU A 373 0.17 29.38 -11.33
CA LEU A 373 1.38 28.83 -11.97
C LEU A 373 1.28 27.31 -12.12
N THR A 374 0.63 26.64 -11.18
CA THR A 374 0.30 25.21 -11.29
C THR A 374 -1.15 24.93 -10.89
N LYS A 375 -1.71 23.88 -11.46
CA LYS A 375 -3.02 23.34 -11.13
C LYS A 375 -2.90 21.83 -11.02
N ASN A 376 -3.15 21.29 -9.82
CA ASN A 376 -3.00 19.86 -9.52
C ASN A 376 -1.60 19.31 -9.90
N ALA A 377 -0.53 19.98 -9.48
CA ALA A 377 0.88 19.70 -9.77
C ALA A 377 1.32 19.91 -11.24
N LYS A 378 0.39 20.11 -12.17
CA LYS A 378 0.70 20.42 -13.58
C LYS A 378 0.92 21.92 -13.77
N THR A 379 1.98 22.31 -14.47
CA THR A 379 2.23 23.71 -14.86
C THR A 379 1.16 24.23 -15.80
N THR A 380 0.73 25.46 -15.57
CA THR A 380 -0.19 26.19 -16.46
C THR A 380 0.59 26.90 -17.56
N GLU A 381 -0.13 27.53 -18.49
CA GLU A 381 0.46 28.42 -19.50
C GLU A 381 1.18 29.64 -18.88
N PHE A 382 0.83 30.02 -17.64
CA PHE A 382 1.40 31.17 -16.96
C PHE A 382 2.78 30.92 -16.34
N ALA A 383 3.18 29.65 -16.19
CA ALA A 383 4.44 29.31 -15.53
C ALA A 383 5.69 29.63 -16.37
N ASN A 384 5.59 29.68 -17.71
CA ASN A 384 6.75 29.75 -18.59
C ASN A 384 6.61 30.87 -19.63
N GLY A 385 7.26 32.01 -19.39
CA GLY A 385 7.39 33.10 -20.37
C GLY A 385 6.10 33.87 -20.67
N ALA A 386 5.05 33.67 -19.86
CA ALA A 386 3.80 34.39 -20.01
C ALA A 386 3.92 35.80 -19.42
N THR A 387 3.51 36.80 -20.20
CA THR A 387 3.22 38.14 -19.70
C THR A 387 1.74 38.23 -19.38
N VAL A 388 1.41 38.51 -18.12
CA VAL A 388 0.06 38.59 -17.59
C VAL A 388 -0.23 40.04 -17.20
N GLN A 389 -1.25 40.63 -17.83
CA GLN A 389 -1.88 41.86 -17.35
C GLN A 389 -3.17 41.48 -16.64
N LEU A 390 -3.32 41.90 -15.38
CA LEU A 390 -4.53 41.67 -14.60
C LEU A 390 -5.42 42.92 -14.64
N ASP A 391 -6.73 42.74 -14.79
CA ASP A 391 -7.70 43.82 -15.06
C ASP A 391 -7.77 44.88 -13.95
N GLY A 392 -7.10 46.02 -14.09
CA GLY A 392 -7.11 47.10 -13.09
C GLY A 392 -5.87 47.16 -12.20
N LEU A 393 -4.78 46.46 -12.56
CA LEU A 393 -3.45 46.73 -12.02
C LEU A 393 -2.65 47.63 -12.98
N PRO A 394 -1.85 48.60 -12.48
CA PRO A 394 -1.07 49.52 -13.31
C PRO A 394 0.28 48.95 -13.79
N PHE A 395 0.41 47.62 -13.83
CA PHE A 395 1.64 46.91 -14.19
C PHE A 395 1.35 45.50 -14.72
N ARG A 396 2.27 45.04 -15.58
CA ARG A 396 2.35 43.70 -16.16
C ARG A 396 3.35 42.84 -15.39
N ILE A 397 3.01 41.57 -15.26
CA ILE A 397 3.84 40.54 -14.64
C ILE A 397 4.33 39.57 -15.73
N GLU A 398 5.64 39.44 -15.88
CA GLU A 398 6.26 38.45 -16.77
C GLU A 398 6.92 37.36 -15.93
N VAL A 399 6.46 36.11 -16.06
CA VAL A 399 7.09 34.96 -15.40
C VAL A 399 8.28 34.51 -16.24
N VAL A 400 9.48 34.91 -15.81
CA VAL A 400 10.71 34.72 -16.61
C VAL A 400 11.23 33.29 -16.49
N GLU A 401 11.22 32.74 -15.27
CA GLU A 401 11.66 31.37 -15.01
C GLU A 401 10.88 30.79 -13.82
N PHE A 402 10.35 29.58 -13.98
CA PHE A 402 9.66 28.84 -12.92
C PHE A 402 10.36 27.51 -12.67
N LEU A 403 10.82 27.31 -11.43
CA LEU A 403 11.46 26.10 -10.96
C LEU A 403 10.47 25.32 -10.11
N ARG A 404 10.05 24.12 -10.56
CA ARG A 404 9.05 23.30 -9.84
C ARG A 404 9.53 22.85 -8.46
N ASN A 405 10.80 22.52 -8.34
CA ASN A 405 11.46 22.22 -7.08
C ASN A 405 12.81 22.91 -7.05
N SER A 406 13.16 23.50 -5.92
CA SER A 406 14.33 24.35 -5.78
C SER A 406 14.90 24.30 -4.38
N ARG A 407 16.17 24.64 -4.27
CA ARG A 407 16.87 24.87 -3.01
C ARG A 407 17.34 26.32 -2.99
N ILE A 408 17.07 27.00 -1.89
CA ILE A 408 17.54 28.36 -1.67
C ILE A 408 18.89 28.32 -0.99
N GLU A 409 19.83 29.09 -1.53
CA GLU A 409 21.17 29.25 -0.97
C GLU A 409 21.52 30.73 -0.79
N GLN A 410 22.38 31.01 0.19
CA GLN A 410 22.81 32.37 0.51
C GLN A 410 23.83 32.86 -0.52
N GLY A 411 23.62 34.06 -1.04
CA GLY A 411 24.46 34.69 -2.07
C GLY A 411 23.58 35.34 -3.14
N PRO A 412 24.01 36.46 -3.77
CA PRO A 412 23.24 37.12 -4.82
C PRO A 412 23.02 36.17 -6.01
N SER A 413 21.87 36.25 -6.66
CA SER A 413 21.63 35.52 -7.90
C SER A 413 22.48 36.11 -9.03
N GLU A 414 23.25 35.25 -9.71
CA GLU A 414 23.93 35.62 -10.96
C GLU A 414 22.94 35.78 -12.11
N LYS A 415 21.77 35.14 -12.02
CA LYS A 415 20.69 35.29 -13.01
C LYS A 415 20.05 36.66 -12.87
N TYR A 416 19.95 37.38 -13.98
CA TYR A 416 19.38 38.73 -14.05
C TYR A 416 20.09 39.75 -13.15
N ALA A 417 21.39 39.58 -12.87
CA ALA A 417 22.14 40.38 -11.89
C ALA A 417 21.97 41.91 -12.05
N ASP A 418 21.88 42.42 -13.29
CA ASP A 418 21.71 43.86 -13.56
C ASP A 418 20.29 44.38 -13.26
N GLN A 419 19.29 43.49 -13.19
CA GLN A 419 17.86 43.79 -13.02
C GLN A 419 17.29 43.25 -11.69
N ILE A 420 18.03 42.42 -10.97
CA ILE A 420 17.53 41.70 -9.81
C ILE A 420 17.30 42.66 -8.63
N GLN A 421 16.11 42.59 -8.05
CA GLN A 421 15.67 43.38 -6.90
C GLN A 421 15.30 42.46 -5.74
N GLY A 422 15.24 43.04 -4.54
CA GLY A 422 14.69 42.36 -3.37
C GLY A 422 15.46 41.11 -2.96
N ASN A 423 14.76 40.00 -2.72
CA ASN A 423 15.38 38.75 -2.23
C ASN A 423 16.50 38.23 -3.13
N GLY A 424 16.41 38.43 -4.45
CA GLY A 424 17.43 37.94 -5.39
C GLY A 424 18.81 38.61 -5.24
N GLN A 425 18.91 39.72 -4.50
CA GLN A 425 20.18 40.39 -4.18
C GLN A 425 20.96 39.70 -3.05
N ARG A 426 20.29 38.85 -2.25
CA ARG A 426 20.88 38.16 -1.10
C ARG A 426 20.82 36.64 -1.21
N TRP A 427 19.95 36.14 -2.08
CA TRP A 427 19.63 34.73 -2.24
C TRP A 427 19.62 34.34 -3.71
N HIS A 428 20.00 33.11 -3.97
CA HIS A 428 19.81 32.46 -5.26
C HIS A 428 19.13 31.11 -5.05
N VAL A 429 18.65 30.55 -6.16
CA VAL A 429 17.96 29.26 -6.16
C VAL A 429 18.60 28.32 -7.15
N ASP A 430 18.86 27.11 -6.68
CA ASP A 430 19.29 25.99 -7.48
C ASP A 430 18.10 25.07 -7.77
N GLU A 431 18.01 24.61 -9.01
CA GLU A 431 16.98 23.65 -9.40
C GLU A 431 17.24 22.31 -8.73
N MET A 432 16.21 21.78 -8.05
CA MET A 432 16.25 20.46 -7.44
C MET A 432 15.39 19.50 -8.26
N LYS A 433 15.73 18.22 -8.24
CA LYS A 433 14.88 17.17 -8.83
C LYS A 433 13.58 17.08 -8.03
N ALA A 434 12.46 16.87 -8.72
CA ALA A 434 11.18 16.61 -8.08
C ALA A 434 11.27 15.41 -7.13
N ALA A 435 10.51 15.46 -6.04
CA ALA A 435 10.39 14.38 -5.08
C ALA A 435 9.82 13.13 -5.76
N SER A 436 10.41 11.96 -5.49
CA SER A 436 9.87 10.71 -6.05
C SER A 436 8.62 10.28 -5.28
N GLY A 437 7.60 9.83 -6.02
CA GLY A 437 6.39 9.26 -5.43
C GLY A 437 6.60 7.94 -4.68
N VAL A 438 7.80 7.36 -4.72
CA VAL A 438 8.13 6.05 -4.13
C VAL A 438 8.82 6.16 -2.77
N LYS A 439 9.45 7.30 -2.46
CA LYS A 439 10.35 7.40 -1.28
C LYS A 439 10.19 8.64 -0.41
N SER A 440 9.37 9.62 -0.75
CA SER A 440 9.45 10.92 -0.06
C SER A 440 8.14 11.38 0.58
N ASP A 441 8.23 11.69 1.87
CA ASP A 441 7.31 12.61 2.58
C ASP A 441 7.70 14.09 2.35
N SER A 442 8.68 14.37 1.47
CA SER A 442 9.09 15.75 1.16
C SER A 442 8.14 16.40 0.15
N VAL A 443 7.89 17.69 0.36
CA VAL A 443 7.10 18.53 -0.54
C VAL A 443 8.06 19.25 -1.47
N ASP A 444 7.76 19.25 -2.77
CA ASP A 444 8.50 20.06 -3.75
C ASP A 444 8.28 21.55 -3.47
N LEU A 445 9.38 22.31 -3.35
CA LEU A 445 9.33 23.74 -3.04
C LEU A 445 9.75 24.53 -4.27
N ALA A 446 8.77 25.19 -4.89
CA ALA A 446 9.03 25.95 -6.10
C ALA A 446 9.66 27.32 -5.83
N ALA A 447 10.36 27.81 -6.83
CA ALA A 447 10.81 29.20 -6.93
C ALA A 447 10.42 29.79 -8.29
N VAL A 448 10.25 31.10 -8.33
CA VAL A 448 9.90 31.81 -9.56
C VAL A 448 10.65 33.14 -9.63
N TYR A 449 11.18 33.44 -10.80
CA TYR A 449 11.70 34.76 -11.17
C TYR A 449 10.62 35.51 -11.95
N VAL A 450 10.24 36.68 -11.43
CA VAL A 450 9.16 37.49 -11.98
C VAL A 450 9.70 38.87 -12.34
N ARG A 451 9.54 39.28 -13.60
CA ARG A 451 9.81 40.65 -14.04
C ARG A 451 8.53 41.47 -13.97
N ILE A 452 8.65 42.67 -13.42
CA ILE A 452 7.53 43.61 -13.30
C ILE A 452 7.77 44.78 -14.24
N LYS A 453 6.78 45.12 -15.06
CA LYS A 453 6.82 46.28 -15.95
C LYS A 453 5.61 47.16 -15.72
N ASP A 454 5.77 48.48 -15.73
CA ASP A 454 4.60 49.36 -15.66
C ASP A 454 3.82 49.41 -16.99
N ASP A 455 2.68 50.11 -16.97
CA ASP A 455 1.86 50.32 -18.18
C ASP A 455 2.59 51.08 -19.30
N GLN A 456 3.68 51.79 -18.99
CA GLN A 456 4.54 52.50 -19.94
C GLN A 456 5.71 51.63 -20.45
N ASP A 457 5.71 50.33 -20.13
CA ASP A 457 6.75 49.35 -20.47
C ASP A 457 8.11 49.60 -19.80
N LYS A 458 8.16 50.42 -18.75
CA LYS A 458 9.35 50.61 -17.93
C LYS A 458 9.57 49.38 -17.05
N ASP A 459 10.78 48.84 -17.10
CA ASP A 459 11.21 47.72 -16.27
C ASP A 459 11.43 48.17 -14.81
N LEU A 460 10.72 47.53 -13.89
CA LEU A 460 10.79 47.77 -12.44
C LEU A 460 11.68 46.75 -11.73
N GLY A 461 12.26 45.80 -12.47
CA GLY A 461 13.20 44.80 -11.98
C GLY A 461 12.62 43.38 -11.96
N VAL A 462 13.53 42.44 -11.67
CA VAL A 462 13.25 41.01 -11.52
C VAL A 462 13.27 40.65 -10.04
N TYR A 463 12.21 39.98 -9.56
CA TYR A 463 12.04 39.56 -8.18
C TYR A 463 12.11 38.04 -8.08
N LEU A 464 12.89 37.54 -7.11
CA LEU A 464 12.94 36.13 -6.76
C LEU A 464 11.92 35.84 -5.66
N LEU A 465 11.00 34.92 -5.94
CA LEU A 465 9.98 34.44 -5.02
C LEU A 465 10.12 32.94 -4.82
N SER A 466 9.83 32.45 -3.62
CA SER A 466 9.78 31.03 -3.31
C SER A 466 8.64 30.74 -2.35
N GLN A 467 8.12 29.51 -2.38
CA GLN A 467 7.12 29.03 -1.40
C GLN A 467 7.68 28.89 0.01
N SER A 468 8.99 29.03 0.18
CA SER A 468 9.71 28.74 1.43
C SER A 468 9.34 29.73 2.53
N GLN A 469 8.24 29.46 3.22
CA GLN A 469 7.92 30.14 4.47
C GLN A 469 8.75 29.64 5.65
N LEU A 470 9.41 28.47 5.54
CA LEU A 470 10.18 27.89 6.63
C LEU A 470 11.42 27.15 6.14
N PHE A 471 12.56 27.85 6.12
CA PHE A 471 13.84 27.20 6.38
C PHE A 471 14.67 28.06 7.33
N MET A 472 14.82 27.56 8.55
CA MET A 472 15.76 28.04 9.54
C MET A 472 17.17 27.52 9.19
N ARG A 473 18.06 28.42 8.78
CA ARG A 473 19.51 28.17 8.83
C ARG A 473 20.11 29.16 9.82
N GLY A 474 20.48 28.68 11.02
CA GLY A 474 21.17 29.50 12.02
C GLY A 474 20.30 30.36 12.94
N GLY A 475 19.01 30.04 13.10
CA GLY A 475 18.15 30.69 14.12
C GLY A 475 17.62 32.09 13.74
N ALA A 476 17.63 32.45 12.45
CA ALA A 476 16.99 33.66 11.94
C ALA A 476 15.78 33.29 11.06
N GLU A 477 14.63 33.87 11.39
CA GLU A 477 13.41 33.81 10.59
C GLU A 477 13.64 34.59 9.28
N LEU A 478 13.68 33.88 8.16
CA LEU A 478 13.76 34.48 6.82
C LEU A 478 12.36 34.48 6.22
N SER A 479 11.67 35.62 6.31
CA SER A 479 10.41 35.82 5.60
C SER A 479 10.70 35.97 4.10
N PHE A 480 10.41 34.91 3.33
CA PHE A 480 10.24 34.98 1.87
C PHE A 480 8.78 35.34 1.49
N ASP A 481 7.99 35.78 2.48
CA ASP A 481 6.53 35.82 2.39
C ASP A 481 6.03 36.70 1.27
N ALA A 482 6.60 37.88 1.11
CA ALA A 482 6.24 38.78 0.04
C ALA A 482 7.40 39.67 -0.36
N GLN A 483 7.42 40.06 -1.63
CA GLN A 483 8.26 41.14 -2.14
C GLN A 483 7.40 42.36 -2.36
N ARG A 484 7.82 43.49 -1.79
CA ARG A 484 7.15 44.76 -1.97
C ARG A 484 7.76 45.53 -3.12
N PHE A 485 6.93 46.15 -3.94
CA PHE A 485 7.34 47.09 -4.99
C PHE A 485 6.29 48.20 -5.13
N ASP A 486 6.74 49.38 -5.57
CA ASP A 486 5.89 50.56 -5.72
C ASP A 486 5.68 50.89 -7.20
N VAL A 487 4.42 51.08 -7.61
CA VAL A 487 4.02 51.47 -8.98
C VAL A 487 2.91 52.49 -8.93
N ALA A 488 2.99 53.54 -9.76
CA ALA A 488 1.96 54.57 -9.85
C ALA A 488 1.57 55.22 -8.50
N GLY A 489 2.49 55.26 -7.53
CA GLY A 489 2.26 55.82 -6.19
C GLY A 489 1.54 54.87 -5.21
N GLN A 490 1.34 53.61 -5.60
CA GLN A 490 0.74 52.56 -4.77
C GLN A 490 1.72 51.42 -4.53
N ALA A 491 1.67 50.85 -3.33
CA ALA A 491 2.52 49.74 -2.93
C ALA A 491 1.80 48.42 -3.09
N TYR A 492 2.47 47.45 -3.70
CA TYR A 492 1.97 46.09 -3.89
C TYR A 492 2.95 45.08 -3.32
N ASP A 493 2.38 44.01 -2.77
CA ASP A 493 3.10 42.84 -2.30
C ASP A 493 2.85 41.67 -3.25
N ILE A 494 3.92 40.98 -3.66
CA ILE A 494 3.84 39.78 -4.49
C ILE A 494 4.42 38.57 -3.77
N GLN A 495 3.65 37.47 -3.77
CA GLN A 495 3.94 36.26 -3.02
C GLN A 495 3.74 35.02 -3.88
N LEU A 496 4.70 34.08 -3.87
CA LEU A 496 4.47 32.72 -4.34
C LEU A 496 3.94 31.87 -3.19
N ARG A 497 2.73 31.31 -3.32
CA ARG A 497 2.10 30.50 -2.28
C ARG A 497 1.29 29.34 -2.82
N PHE A 498 0.97 28.39 -1.96
CA PHE A 498 -0.08 27.41 -2.24
C PHE A 498 -1.43 28.11 -2.36
N LYS A 499 -2.27 27.60 -3.25
CA LYS A 499 -3.64 28.08 -3.46
C LYS A 499 -4.40 28.07 -2.14
N ARG A 500 -4.85 29.24 -1.69
CA ARG A 500 -5.67 29.38 -0.48
C ARG A 500 -7.15 29.22 -0.80
N LEU A 501 -7.85 28.46 0.03
CA LEU A 501 -9.29 28.30 0.01
C LEU A 501 -9.83 28.77 1.36
N TYR A 502 -10.35 30.00 1.38
CA TYR A 502 -10.93 30.61 2.58
C TYR A 502 -12.18 29.85 3.04
N LYS A 503 -12.30 29.70 4.35
CA LYS A 503 -13.34 28.92 5.02
C LYS A 503 -14.36 29.85 5.69
N PRO A 504 -15.61 29.40 5.84
CA PRO A 504 -16.63 30.17 6.57
C PRO A 504 -16.48 30.07 8.10
N TYR A 505 -15.36 29.54 8.59
CA TYR A 505 -15.04 29.37 10.00
C TYR A 505 -13.56 29.63 10.25
N GLU A 506 -13.22 29.93 11.49
CA GLU A 506 -11.84 30.16 11.94
C GLU A 506 -11.41 29.05 12.89
N ILE A 507 -10.16 28.59 12.75
CA ILE A 507 -9.55 27.58 13.61
C ILE A 507 -8.37 28.20 14.33
N LYS A 508 -8.38 28.16 15.67
CA LYS A 508 -7.25 28.52 16.52
C LYS A 508 -6.61 27.26 17.08
N LEU A 509 -5.29 27.12 16.96
CA LEU A 509 -4.57 26.04 17.64
C LEU A 509 -4.28 26.46 19.07
N ILE A 510 -4.88 25.76 20.04
CA ILE A 510 -4.67 26.02 21.47
C ILE A 510 -3.40 25.33 21.95
N ASP A 511 -3.22 24.06 21.57
CA ASP A 511 -2.14 23.18 22.04
C ASP A 511 -1.95 22.03 21.04
N VAL A 512 -0.71 21.60 20.80
CA VAL A 512 -0.37 20.40 20.05
C VAL A 512 0.70 19.56 20.76
N ALA A 513 0.29 18.42 21.28
CA ALA A 513 1.20 17.53 21.99
C ALA A 513 1.69 16.36 21.10
N LYS A 514 3.01 16.17 21.04
CA LYS A 514 3.65 14.90 20.63
C LYS A 514 4.01 14.09 21.89
N LYS A 515 3.31 12.97 22.10
CA LYS A 515 3.63 12.02 23.19
C LYS A 515 4.48 10.92 22.63
N ASP A 516 5.73 10.84 23.07
CA ASP A 516 6.63 9.76 22.66
C ASP A 516 6.41 8.49 23.46
N TYR A 517 6.80 7.39 22.84
CA TYR A 517 6.95 6.13 23.51
C TYR A 517 8.08 6.20 24.54
N LEU A 518 7.88 5.57 25.71
CA LEU A 518 8.86 5.63 26.79
C LEU A 518 10.23 5.11 26.32
N GLY A 519 11.27 5.92 26.54
CA GLY A 519 12.65 5.58 26.17
C GLY A 519 12.96 5.64 24.67
N THR A 520 12.09 6.25 23.85
CA THR A 520 12.35 6.48 22.42
C THR A 520 11.91 7.89 22.01
N THR A 521 12.32 8.34 20.83
CA THR A 521 11.81 9.56 20.16
C THR A 521 10.64 9.26 19.22
N MET A 522 10.16 8.01 19.21
CA MET A 522 9.08 7.55 18.35
C MET A 522 7.75 8.01 18.93
N ALA A 523 6.96 8.74 18.16
CA ALA A 523 5.65 9.20 18.58
C ALA A 523 4.70 8.03 18.88
N ARG A 524 4.07 8.08 20.05
CA ARG A 524 2.95 7.22 20.46
C ARG A 524 1.61 7.86 20.14
N ALA A 525 1.49 9.17 20.31
CA ALA A 525 0.28 9.93 20.01
C ALA A 525 0.62 11.35 19.58
N TYR A 526 -0.10 11.83 18.57
CA TYR A 526 -0.22 13.24 18.23
C TYR A 526 -1.63 13.70 18.55
N GLU A 527 -1.73 14.83 19.26
CA GLU A 527 -2.98 15.39 19.74
C GLU A 527 -2.95 16.90 19.48
N SER A 528 -3.97 17.43 18.81
CA SER A 528 -4.17 18.86 18.60
C SER A 528 -5.48 19.29 19.24
N THR A 529 -5.43 20.30 20.09
CA THR A 529 -6.59 20.94 20.69
C THR A 529 -6.85 22.23 19.95
N ILE A 530 -8.02 22.34 19.33
CA ILE A 530 -8.39 23.49 18.52
C ILE A 530 -9.66 24.15 19.04
N SER A 531 -9.77 25.45 18.82
CA SER A 531 -11.00 26.22 19.02
C SER A 531 -11.55 26.63 17.65
N ILE A 532 -12.86 26.46 17.45
CA ILE A 532 -13.55 26.80 16.20
C ILE A 532 -14.48 27.98 16.47
N ASN A 533 -14.38 29.04 15.66
CA ASN A 533 -15.23 30.23 15.76
C ASN A 533 -15.22 30.91 17.15
N GLY A 534 -14.09 30.86 17.86
CA GLY A 534 -13.92 31.44 19.19
C GLY A 534 -13.78 30.41 20.31
N GLU A 535 -13.54 30.88 21.54
CA GLU A 535 -13.01 30.05 22.65
C GLU A 535 -14.01 29.06 23.25
N THR A 536 -15.32 29.16 22.95
CA THR A 536 -16.34 28.30 23.55
C THR A 536 -16.41 26.92 22.93
N ASP A 537 -15.99 26.77 21.67
CA ASP A 537 -16.09 25.49 20.93
C ASP A 537 -14.73 24.80 20.80
N VAL A 538 -14.28 24.19 21.90
CA VAL A 538 -13.01 23.46 21.95
C VAL A 538 -13.23 22.01 21.49
N ARG A 539 -12.40 21.57 20.55
CA ARG A 539 -12.40 20.22 19.98
C ARG A 539 -11.00 19.66 19.96
N LYS A 540 -10.91 18.33 19.96
CA LYS A 540 -9.63 17.63 19.95
C LYS A 540 -9.55 16.73 18.72
N ILE A 541 -8.41 16.79 18.04
CA ILE A 541 -8.06 15.95 16.90
C ILE A 541 -6.87 15.12 17.34
N TRP A 542 -6.92 13.80 17.19
CA TRP A 542 -5.77 12.96 17.49
C TRP A 542 -5.65 11.77 16.56
N MET A 543 -4.55 11.04 16.64
CA MET A 543 -4.28 9.91 15.76
C MET A 543 -5.47 8.95 15.63
N ASN A 544 -5.89 8.68 14.39
CA ASN A 544 -7.04 7.84 14.02
C ASN A 544 -8.40 8.31 14.55
N ASN A 545 -8.49 9.52 15.10
CA ASN A 545 -9.73 10.14 15.58
C ASN A 545 -9.85 11.54 14.97
N PRO A 546 -10.27 11.60 13.69
CA PRO A 546 -10.44 12.88 13.02
C PRO A 546 -11.62 13.66 13.58
N LEU A 547 -11.52 14.99 13.54
CA LEU A 547 -12.67 15.85 13.76
C LEU A 547 -13.46 15.97 12.47
N ARG A 548 -14.78 16.04 12.58
CA ARG A 548 -15.69 16.23 11.48
C ARG A 548 -16.51 17.48 11.75
N PHE A 549 -16.41 18.46 10.87
CA PHE A 549 -17.03 19.77 11.06
C PHE A 549 -17.31 20.43 9.71
N SER A 550 -18.46 21.08 9.55
CA SER A 550 -18.86 21.81 8.33
C SER A 550 -18.80 20.97 7.03
N GLY A 551 -19.04 19.66 7.12
CA GLY A 551 -18.95 18.73 5.97
C GLY A 551 -17.53 18.37 5.54
N GLU A 552 -16.53 18.67 6.37
CA GLU A 552 -15.11 18.38 6.15
C GLU A 552 -14.55 17.54 7.30
N THR A 553 -13.50 16.76 7.00
CA THR A 553 -12.85 15.89 7.97
C THR A 553 -11.40 16.32 8.15
N PHE A 554 -11.02 16.57 9.40
CA PHE A 554 -9.72 17.07 9.83
C PHE A 554 -8.91 15.94 10.46
N TYR A 555 -7.78 15.61 9.85
CA TYR A 555 -6.83 14.61 10.33
C TYR A 555 -5.56 15.30 10.81
N GLN A 556 -5.03 14.83 11.94
CA GLN A 556 -3.71 15.27 12.39
C GLN A 556 -2.65 14.52 11.60
N THR A 557 -1.90 15.24 10.74
CA THR A 557 -0.98 14.66 9.77
C THR A 557 0.47 14.88 10.13
N ASN A 558 0.84 16.07 10.58
CA ASN A 558 2.23 16.39 10.94
C ASN A 558 2.33 17.23 12.21
N TYR A 559 3.50 17.17 12.84
CA TYR A 559 3.90 17.97 13.98
C TYR A 559 5.34 18.44 13.78
N PHE A 560 5.58 19.71 14.01
CA PHE A 560 6.91 20.32 13.98
C PHE A 560 7.09 21.18 15.22
N MET A 561 8.25 21.10 15.86
CA MET A 561 8.63 21.98 16.95
C MET A 561 9.85 22.77 16.50
N ASP A 562 9.78 24.09 16.61
CA ASP A 562 10.90 24.95 16.30
C ASP A 562 12.03 24.70 17.32
N PRO A 563 13.25 24.34 16.88
CA PRO A 563 14.35 24.02 17.78
C PRO A 563 14.95 25.23 18.52
N PHE A 564 14.65 26.46 18.10
CA PHE A 564 15.16 27.69 18.70
C PHE A 564 14.10 28.42 19.54
N THR A 565 12.87 28.54 19.02
CA THR A 565 11.77 29.22 19.73
C THR A 565 11.00 28.27 20.64
N GLY A 566 11.09 26.96 20.41
CA GLY A 566 10.30 25.93 21.11
C GLY A 566 8.82 25.93 20.73
N GLN A 567 8.43 26.73 19.73
CA GLN A 567 7.03 26.86 19.33
C GLN A 567 6.58 25.63 18.54
N GLU A 568 5.43 25.06 18.91
CA GLU A 568 4.91 23.86 18.28
C GLU A 568 3.92 24.21 17.15
N THR A 569 3.92 23.42 16.09
CA THR A 569 3.10 23.59 14.88
C THR A 569 2.41 22.27 14.55
N SER A 570 1.12 22.35 14.21
CA SER A 570 0.31 21.24 13.72
C SER A 570 -0.02 21.42 12.25
N THR A 571 0.09 20.36 11.46
CA THR A 571 -0.50 20.28 10.12
C THR A 571 -1.72 19.38 10.14
N LEU A 572 -2.88 19.99 9.90
CA LEU A 572 -4.17 19.32 9.78
C LEU A 572 -4.49 19.08 8.31
N GLN A 573 -4.65 17.82 7.90
CA GLN A 573 -5.21 17.50 6.58
C GLN A 573 -6.72 17.65 6.62
N VAL A 574 -7.26 18.44 5.70
CA VAL A 574 -8.69 18.74 5.58
C VAL A 574 -9.23 18.10 4.31
N VAL A 575 -10.14 17.16 4.46
CA VAL A 575 -10.68 16.38 3.35
C VAL A 575 -12.17 16.58 3.25
N LYS A 576 -12.64 16.95 2.05
CA LYS A 576 -14.05 16.94 1.70
C LYS A 576 -14.31 15.76 0.76
N ASN A 577 -14.70 14.62 1.33
CA ASN A 577 -14.90 13.38 0.57
C ASN A 577 -16.37 13.12 0.32
N HIS A 578 -16.80 13.27 -0.94
CA HIS A 578 -18.19 13.08 -1.33
C HIS A 578 -18.61 11.66 -1.68
N GLY A 579 -17.65 10.77 -1.90
CA GLY A 579 -17.90 9.41 -2.38
C GLY A 579 -17.44 8.31 -1.43
N TRP A 580 -17.03 8.62 -0.19
CA TRP A 580 -16.33 7.66 0.66
C TRP A 580 -17.16 6.40 0.99
N MET A 581 -18.50 6.49 0.99
CA MET A 581 -19.39 5.33 1.18
C MET A 581 -19.53 4.45 -0.08
N ILE A 582 -19.21 4.97 -1.28
CA ILE A 582 -19.40 4.26 -2.54
C ILE A 582 -18.60 2.94 -2.56
N PRO A 583 -17.31 2.90 -2.19
CA PRO A 583 -16.57 1.63 -2.12
C PRO A 583 -17.20 0.61 -1.17
N TYR A 584 -17.63 1.03 0.04
CA TYR A 584 -18.27 0.13 1.02
C TYR A 584 -19.55 -0.49 0.46
N VAL A 585 -20.44 0.34 -0.08
CA VAL A 585 -21.72 -0.13 -0.63
C VAL A 585 -21.49 -0.99 -1.87
N SER A 586 -20.60 -0.59 -2.78
CA SER A 586 -20.25 -1.35 -3.99
C SER A 586 -19.70 -2.73 -3.66
N CYS A 587 -18.75 -2.80 -2.73
CA CYS A 587 -18.17 -4.07 -2.26
C CYS A 587 -19.25 -4.97 -1.69
N MET A 588 -20.15 -4.45 -0.85
CA MET A 588 -21.21 -5.26 -0.25
C MET A 588 -22.22 -5.76 -1.29
N ILE A 589 -22.63 -4.92 -2.25
CA ILE A 589 -23.45 -5.34 -3.39
C ILE A 589 -22.75 -6.45 -4.17
N SER A 590 -21.45 -6.31 -4.46
CA SER A 590 -20.67 -7.32 -5.17
C SER A 590 -20.53 -8.62 -4.38
N ILE A 591 -20.29 -8.57 -3.07
CA ILE A 591 -20.22 -9.74 -2.19
C ILE A 591 -21.56 -10.47 -2.20
N ILE A 592 -22.68 -9.78 -2.06
CA ILE A 592 -24.01 -10.39 -2.09
C ILE A 592 -24.29 -11.04 -3.45
N GLY A 593 -23.93 -10.33 -4.53
CA GLY A 593 -23.91 -10.83 -5.91
C GLY A 593 -23.15 -12.15 -6.06
N MET A 594 -21.89 -12.14 -5.60
CA MET A 594 -20.95 -13.25 -5.67
C MET A 594 -21.42 -14.45 -4.83
N THR A 595 -21.82 -14.22 -3.58
CA THR A 595 -22.30 -15.26 -2.67
C THR A 595 -23.52 -15.96 -3.25
N TYR A 596 -24.51 -15.21 -3.76
CA TYR A 596 -25.66 -15.82 -4.43
C TYR A 596 -25.25 -16.62 -5.68
N HIS A 597 -24.36 -16.07 -6.52
CA HIS A 597 -23.89 -16.77 -7.72
C HIS A 597 -23.12 -18.05 -7.37
N PHE A 598 -22.27 -18.01 -6.35
CA PHE A 598 -21.51 -19.14 -5.85
C PHE A 598 -22.44 -20.22 -5.29
N ILE A 599 -23.38 -19.88 -4.41
CA ILE A 599 -24.36 -20.82 -3.85
C ILE A 599 -25.17 -21.47 -4.97
N LEU A 600 -25.64 -20.69 -5.95
CA LEU A 600 -26.36 -21.21 -7.10
C LEU A 600 -25.49 -22.17 -7.93
N THR A 601 -24.22 -21.84 -8.14
CA THR A 601 -23.29 -22.67 -8.92
C THR A 601 -22.99 -23.97 -8.19
N LEU A 602 -22.73 -23.91 -6.88
CA LEU A 602 -22.54 -25.05 -6.00
C LEU A 602 -23.79 -25.95 -5.98
N ALA A 603 -24.98 -25.36 -5.88
CA ALA A 603 -26.25 -26.08 -5.92
C ALA A 603 -26.53 -26.75 -7.29
N ASN A 604 -25.88 -26.32 -8.36
CA ASN A 604 -26.00 -26.90 -9.70
C ASN A 604 -24.78 -27.75 -10.10
N TYR A 605 -23.74 -27.81 -9.27
CA TYR A 605 -22.51 -28.53 -9.59
C TYR A 605 -22.75 -30.04 -9.64
N LYS A 606 -22.26 -30.68 -10.71
CA LYS A 606 -22.24 -32.13 -10.89
C LYS A 606 -20.78 -32.57 -10.99
N PRO A 607 -20.21 -33.28 -9.99
CA PRO A 607 -18.85 -33.77 -10.08
C PRO A 607 -18.71 -34.75 -11.26
N VAL A 608 -17.68 -34.56 -12.07
CA VAL A 608 -17.30 -35.51 -13.12
C VAL A 608 -16.59 -36.68 -12.44
N GLY A 609 -17.19 -37.87 -12.51
CA GLY A 609 -16.67 -39.10 -11.90
C GLY A 609 -17.40 -39.49 -10.62
N SER A 610 -18.24 -40.52 -10.70
CA SER A 610 -18.74 -41.20 -9.51
C SER A 610 -17.65 -42.12 -8.96
N VAL A 611 -16.94 -41.68 -7.92
CA VAL A 611 -16.46 -42.69 -6.96
C VAL A 611 -17.73 -43.34 -6.40
N SER A 612 -17.80 -44.67 -6.53
CA SER A 612 -18.90 -45.53 -6.12
C SER A 612 -19.51 -45.06 -4.80
N ASP A 613 -20.84 -44.89 -4.77
CA ASP A 613 -21.58 -44.49 -3.58
C ASP A 613 -21.38 -45.55 -2.48
N VAL A 614 -20.39 -45.34 -1.60
CA VAL A 614 -20.36 -46.00 -0.30
C VAL A 614 -21.60 -45.52 0.44
N THR A 615 -22.56 -46.42 0.67
CA THR A 615 -23.81 -46.17 1.40
C THR A 615 -23.51 -46.01 2.89
N LEU A 616 -22.87 -44.88 3.24
CA LEU A 616 -22.71 -44.49 4.63
C LEU A 616 -24.10 -44.18 5.22
N THR A 617 -24.39 -44.77 6.38
CA THR A 617 -25.64 -44.53 7.13
C THR A 617 -25.79 -43.05 7.50
N SER A 618 -27.01 -42.58 7.79
CA SER A 618 -27.25 -41.18 8.16
C SER A 618 -26.38 -40.70 9.34
N VAL A 619 -26.01 -41.61 10.26
CA VAL A 619 -25.09 -41.34 11.37
C VAL A 619 -23.64 -41.20 10.89
N GLN A 620 -23.18 -42.07 9.99
CA GLN A 620 -21.81 -42.04 9.46
C GLN A 620 -21.47 -40.76 8.67
N LYS A 621 -22.47 -40.06 8.12
CA LYS A 621 -22.30 -38.76 7.44
C LYS A 621 -21.95 -37.61 8.38
N TRP A 622 -22.25 -37.74 9.68
CA TRP A 622 -21.97 -36.73 10.71
C TRP A 622 -20.73 -37.05 11.54
N ILE A 623 -20.18 -38.26 11.42
CA ILE A 623 -18.93 -38.64 12.11
C ILE A 623 -17.80 -37.72 11.66
N LEU A 624 -17.64 -37.45 10.36
CA LEU A 624 -16.52 -36.63 9.88
C LEU A 624 -16.58 -35.16 10.35
N PRO A 625 -17.72 -34.45 10.27
CA PRO A 625 -17.86 -33.10 10.86
C PRO A 625 -17.70 -33.07 12.38
N VAL A 626 -18.23 -34.06 13.11
CA VAL A 626 -18.10 -34.14 14.57
C VAL A 626 -16.65 -34.44 14.96
N VAL A 627 -15.98 -35.35 14.26
CA VAL A 627 -14.55 -35.65 14.45
C VAL A 627 -13.71 -34.43 14.11
N PHE A 628 -14.01 -33.69 13.03
CA PHE A 628 -13.33 -32.42 12.76
C PHE A 628 -13.58 -31.39 13.86
N GLY A 629 -14.80 -31.27 14.38
CA GLY A 629 -15.14 -30.40 15.49
C GLY A 629 -14.41 -30.77 16.79
N LEU A 630 -14.32 -32.06 17.09
CA LEU A 630 -13.60 -32.60 18.25
C LEU A 630 -12.08 -32.50 18.09
N LEU A 631 -11.56 -32.70 16.88
CA LEU A 631 -10.13 -32.51 16.57
C LEU A 631 -9.75 -31.04 16.69
N ALA A 632 -10.60 -30.13 16.18
CA ALA A 632 -10.42 -28.70 16.39
C ALA A 632 -10.44 -28.35 17.88
N ALA A 633 -11.46 -28.81 18.62
CA ALA A 633 -11.56 -28.60 20.07
C ALA A 633 -10.36 -29.17 20.85
N SER A 634 -9.89 -30.36 20.48
CA SER A 634 -8.70 -31.02 21.06
C SER A 634 -7.41 -30.27 20.73
N MET A 635 -7.27 -29.78 19.50
CA MET A 635 -6.17 -28.92 19.11
C MET A 635 -6.16 -27.63 19.93
N PHE A 636 -7.32 -26.99 20.12
CA PHE A 636 -7.46 -25.82 20.99
C PHE A 636 -7.13 -26.14 22.45
N TYR A 637 -7.55 -27.30 22.98
CA TYR A 637 -7.24 -27.74 24.34
C TYR A 637 -5.74 -28.00 24.56
N LYS A 638 -5.07 -28.64 23.59
CA LYS A 638 -3.62 -28.89 23.64
C LYS A 638 -2.81 -27.61 23.54
N VAL A 639 -3.25 -26.64 22.74
CA VAL A 639 -2.61 -25.31 22.68
C VAL A 639 -2.80 -24.54 24.00
N ALA A 640 -3.88 -24.81 24.73
CA ALA A 640 -4.19 -24.13 26.00
C ALA A 640 -3.56 -24.77 27.25
N SER A 641 -3.08 -26.01 27.19
CA SER A 641 -2.53 -26.73 28.36
C SER A 641 -1.05 -26.40 28.63
N PRO A 642 -0.65 -25.94 29.84
CA PRO A 642 0.75 -25.67 30.16
C PRO A 642 1.60 -26.96 30.28
N LYS A 643 2.87 -26.92 29.85
CA LYS A 643 3.83 -28.03 30.04
C LYS A 643 4.26 -28.11 31.51
N LYS A 644 4.41 -29.33 32.04
CA LYS A 644 5.01 -29.58 33.36
C LYS A 644 6.52 -29.27 33.31
N LEU A 645 7.03 -28.61 34.35
CA LEU A 645 8.44 -28.23 34.50
C LEU A 645 9.18 -29.26 35.37
N GLU A 646 10.43 -29.57 34.99
CA GLU A 646 11.34 -30.38 35.80
C GLU A 646 11.95 -29.55 36.95
N PRO A 647 12.15 -30.08 38.17
CA PRO A 647 12.51 -29.31 39.37
C PRO A 647 13.84 -28.54 39.34
N ALA A 648 14.75 -28.85 38.41
CA ALA A 648 16.07 -28.21 38.28
C ALA A 648 16.27 -27.44 36.97
N ALA A 649 15.27 -27.40 36.10
CA ALA A 649 15.36 -26.70 34.81
C ALA A 649 14.90 -25.24 34.94
N MET A 650 15.60 -24.32 34.26
CA MET A 650 15.15 -22.94 34.13
C MET A 650 13.78 -22.90 33.44
N ASP A 651 12.81 -22.26 34.08
CA ASP A 651 11.47 -22.05 33.50
C ASP A 651 11.53 -20.97 32.41
N LEU A 652 11.87 -21.40 31.20
CA LEU A 652 11.91 -20.54 30.01
C LEU A 652 10.55 -19.92 29.69
N ALA A 653 9.43 -20.56 30.09
CA ALA A 653 8.10 -20.03 29.86
C ALA A 653 7.78 -18.88 30.82
N ALA A 654 8.17 -18.99 32.10
CA ALA A 654 8.08 -17.88 33.05
C ALA A 654 9.02 -16.73 32.66
N ALA A 655 10.29 -17.02 32.34
CA ALA A 655 11.24 -16.02 31.88
C ALA A 655 10.73 -15.30 30.62
N GLY A 656 10.17 -16.04 29.67
CA GLY A 656 9.59 -15.50 28.44
C GLY A 656 8.41 -14.56 28.65
N ARG A 657 7.66 -14.69 29.76
CA ARG A 657 6.52 -13.84 30.12
C ARG A 657 6.92 -12.54 30.82
N LEU A 658 8.18 -12.39 31.24
CA LEU A 658 8.64 -11.16 31.87
C LEU A 658 8.42 -9.98 30.92
N PRO A 659 7.85 -8.86 31.40
CA PRO A 659 7.65 -7.69 30.56
C PRO A 659 8.97 -6.93 30.36
N VAL A 660 9.21 -6.46 29.14
CA VAL A 660 10.28 -5.51 28.79
C VAL A 660 9.73 -4.41 27.91
N ILE A 661 10.21 -3.19 28.12
CA ILE A 661 9.93 -2.07 27.22
C ILE A 661 10.99 -2.11 26.12
N TYR A 662 10.56 -2.35 24.88
CA TYR A 662 11.44 -2.29 23.71
C TYR A 662 10.76 -1.52 22.59
N GLN A 663 11.45 -0.49 22.09
CA GLN A 663 10.90 0.46 21.12
C GLN A 663 9.52 0.98 21.57
N GLY A 664 9.40 1.37 22.84
CA GLY A 664 8.16 1.92 23.39
C GLY A 664 7.06 0.95 23.77
N ARG A 665 7.16 -0.31 23.34
CA ARG A 665 6.10 -1.30 23.56
C ARG A 665 6.51 -2.24 24.68
N ILE A 666 5.61 -2.40 25.65
CA ILE A 666 5.72 -3.49 26.62
C ILE A 666 5.49 -4.79 25.87
N LYS A 667 6.51 -5.65 25.81
CA LYS A 667 6.47 -6.95 25.16
C LYS A 667 7.00 -8.01 26.13
N PRO A 668 6.57 -9.27 26.01
CA PRO A 668 7.23 -10.36 26.70
C PRO A 668 8.68 -10.52 26.21
N TRP A 669 9.61 -10.89 27.10
CA TRP A 669 11.01 -11.19 26.74
C TRP A 669 11.12 -12.19 25.59
N ASP A 670 10.22 -13.17 25.55
CA ASP A 670 10.15 -14.16 24.48
C ASP A 670 9.89 -13.53 23.10
N THR A 671 9.09 -12.46 23.04
CA THR A 671 8.88 -11.71 21.79
C THR A 671 10.11 -10.90 21.41
N LEU A 672 10.81 -10.30 22.37
CA LEU A 672 12.08 -9.61 22.13
C LEU A 672 13.11 -10.59 21.56
N ALA A 673 13.29 -11.74 22.21
CA ALA A 673 14.22 -12.78 21.81
C ALA A 673 13.92 -13.31 20.39
N ARG A 674 12.65 -13.65 20.10
CA ARG A 674 12.25 -14.11 18.76
C ARG A 674 12.50 -13.07 17.67
N ASN A 675 12.19 -11.79 17.93
CA ASN A 675 12.38 -10.74 16.93
C ASN A 675 13.86 -10.51 16.64
N ASN A 676 14.71 -10.43 17.67
CA ASN A 676 16.16 -10.29 17.49
C ASN A 676 16.76 -11.50 16.77
N LEU A 677 16.38 -12.71 17.17
CA LEU A 677 16.87 -13.92 16.51
C LEU A 677 16.39 -14.02 15.06
N ARG A 678 15.21 -13.49 14.72
CA ARG A 678 14.72 -13.43 13.35
C ARG A 678 15.54 -12.45 12.50
N VAL A 679 15.97 -11.33 13.07
CA VAL A 679 16.88 -10.38 12.39
C VAL A 679 18.25 -11.03 12.16
N LEU A 680 18.84 -11.64 13.20
CA LEU A 680 20.18 -12.22 13.13
C LEU A 680 20.26 -13.51 12.29
N SER A 681 19.24 -14.36 12.39
CA SER A 681 19.30 -15.75 11.91
C SER A 681 18.21 -16.11 10.88
N GLU A 682 17.25 -15.22 10.62
CA GLU A 682 15.99 -15.50 9.91
C GLU A 682 15.15 -16.64 10.52
N ARG A 683 15.32 -16.91 11.82
CA ARG A 683 14.57 -17.94 12.56
C ARG A 683 14.15 -17.45 13.94
N GLU A 684 13.08 -18.05 14.46
CA GLU A 684 12.57 -17.81 15.82
C GLU A 684 13.08 -18.86 16.84
N THR A 685 13.93 -19.76 16.37
CA THR A 685 14.53 -20.85 17.14
C THR A 685 15.94 -21.07 16.60
N PHE A 686 16.85 -21.48 17.46
CA PHE A 686 18.23 -21.78 17.08
C PHE A 686 18.56 -23.24 17.39
N SER A 687 19.70 -23.72 16.90
CA SER A 687 20.24 -25.00 17.32
C SER A 687 21.19 -24.72 18.48
N GLY A 688 20.74 -25.02 19.69
CA GLY A 688 21.53 -24.82 20.91
C GLY A 688 22.16 -26.15 21.35
N GLN A 689 23.34 -26.08 21.95
CA GLN A 689 23.98 -27.24 22.56
C GLN A 689 23.05 -27.78 23.67
N LEU A 690 23.01 -29.11 23.79
CA LEU A 690 22.40 -29.77 24.94
C LEU A 690 23.10 -29.33 26.23
N THR A 691 22.36 -29.24 27.33
CA THR A 691 22.95 -28.93 28.64
C THR A 691 23.96 -30.00 29.05
N ASP A 692 24.92 -29.68 29.92
CA ASP A 692 25.92 -30.66 30.37
C ASP A 692 25.27 -31.93 30.96
N ALA A 693 24.17 -31.78 31.70
CA ALA A 693 23.40 -32.90 32.23
C ALA A 693 22.76 -33.77 31.12
N GLN A 694 22.17 -33.15 30.09
CA GLN A 694 21.63 -33.88 28.93
C GLN A 694 22.75 -34.56 28.14
N LEU A 695 23.86 -33.86 27.89
CA LEU A 695 25.02 -34.41 27.19
C LEU A 695 25.59 -35.63 27.91
N LEU A 696 25.74 -35.59 29.23
CA LEU A 696 26.20 -36.73 30.02
C LEU A 696 25.21 -37.89 30.01
N THR A 697 23.92 -37.60 30.03
CA THR A 697 22.85 -38.61 29.97
C THR A 697 22.83 -39.31 28.61
N GLU A 698 22.99 -38.55 27.53
CA GLU A 698 22.98 -39.04 26.14
C GLU A 698 24.36 -39.54 25.68
N TRP A 699 25.42 -39.28 26.45
CA TRP A 699 26.82 -39.57 26.10
C TRP A 699 27.05 -40.99 25.59
N PRO A 700 26.52 -42.07 26.22
CA PRO A 700 26.72 -43.44 25.71
C PRO A 700 26.20 -43.64 24.29
N GLU A 701 25.07 -43.02 23.95
CA GLU A 701 24.47 -43.14 22.63
C GLU A 701 25.16 -42.23 21.60
N ILE A 702 25.56 -41.01 22.00
CA ILE A 702 26.35 -40.10 21.16
C ILE A 702 27.65 -40.78 20.72
N LYS A 703 28.36 -41.38 21.68
CA LYS A 703 29.64 -42.07 21.47
C LYS A 703 29.51 -43.24 20.49
N LYS A 704 28.46 -44.04 20.66
CA LYS A 704 28.11 -45.16 19.79
C LYS A 704 27.75 -44.72 18.37
N GLN A 705 26.96 -43.65 18.21
CA GLN A 705 26.59 -43.16 16.87
C GLN A 705 27.79 -42.57 16.12
N ILE A 706 28.72 -41.93 16.82
CA ILE A 706 29.97 -41.42 16.23
C ILE A 706 30.87 -42.57 15.77
N SER A 707 31.09 -43.60 16.61
CA SER A 707 31.91 -44.76 16.24
C SER A 707 31.28 -45.61 15.13
N GLN A 708 29.95 -45.70 15.07
CA GLN A 708 29.25 -46.37 13.97
C GLN A 708 29.36 -45.60 12.64
N LYS A 709 29.38 -44.27 12.69
CA LYS A 709 29.49 -43.44 11.50
C LYS A 709 30.89 -43.51 10.86
N TRP A 710 31.93 -43.63 11.68
CA TRP A 710 33.32 -43.71 11.22
C TRP A 710 34.00 -44.95 11.80
N SER A 711 34.16 -45.98 10.95
CA SER A 711 34.74 -47.27 11.33
C SER A 711 36.19 -47.21 11.82
N THR A 712 36.88 -46.07 11.67
CA THR A 712 38.23 -45.83 12.17
C THR A 712 38.27 -45.42 13.65
N LEU A 713 37.12 -45.16 14.27
CA LEU A 713 36.98 -44.74 15.66
C LEU A 713 36.42 -45.87 16.52
N SER A 714 37.09 -46.18 17.63
CA SER A 714 36.51 -46.96 18.72
C SER A 714 35.83 -46.03 19.72
N GLU A 715 34.89 -46.55 20.51
CA GLU A 715 34.32 -45.75 21.60
C GLU A 715 35.42 -45.28 22.56
N ALA A 716 36.41 -46.10 22.91
CA ALA A 716 37.50 -45.70 23.81
C ALA A 716 38.26 -44.42 23.37
N ASP A 717 38.32 -44.16 22.07
CA ASP A 717 38.98 -42.97 21.50
C ASP A 717 38.27 -41.66 21.84
N LEU A 718 36.99 -41.73 22.21
CA LEU A 718 36.14 -40.57 22.47
C LEU A 718 36.02 -40.24 23.97
N ASP A 719 36.49 -41.12 24.87
CA ASP A 719 36.37 -40.91 26.32
C ASP A 719 37.09 -39.64 26.81
N GLY A 720 38.14 -39.21 26.11
CA GLY A 720 38.84 -37.95 26.37
C GLY A 720 38.01 -36.69 26.12
N ALA A 721 36.80 -36.81 25.54
CA ALA A 721 35.86 -35.71 25.42
C ALA A 721 35.15 -35.39 26.74
N VAL A 722 35.08 -36.35 27.69
CA VAL A 722 34.54 -36.09 29.03
C VAL A 722 35.62 -35.41 29.85
N GLN A 723 35.38 -34.15 30.20
CA GLN A 723 36.29 -33.32 30.97
C GLN A 723 35.77 -33.10 32.38
N GLN A 724 36.65 -32.67 33.28
CA GLN A 724 36.30 -32.37 34.67
C GLN A 724 36.89 -31.02 35.05
N THR A 725 36.03 -30.10 35.50
CA THR A 725 36.44 -28.78 36.02
C THR A 725 35.78 -28.59 37.39
N THR A 726 36.54 -28.18 38.41
CA THR A 726 36.01 -27.82 39.75
C THR A 726 34.99 -28.81 40.34
N GLY A 727 35.20 -30.11 40.15
CA GLY A 727 34.36 -31.18 40.73
C GLY A 727 33.22 -31.69 39.86
N GLU A 728 32.90 -31.05 38.73
CA GLU A 728 31.81 -31.45 37.83
C GLU A 728 32.35 -32.04 36.53
N LYS A 729 31.76 -33.16 36.08
CA LYS A 729 32.04 -33.76 34.77
C LYS A 729 31.18 -33.09 33.71
N TYR A 730 31.68 -32.93 32.50
CA TYR A 730 30.91 -32.46 31.34
C TYR A 730 31.50 -33.03 30.04
N VAL A 731 30.73 -32.97 28.95
CA VAL A 731 31.19 -33.40 27.63
C VAL A 731 31.65 -32.17 26.83
N GLY A 732 32.95 -32.04 26.61
CA GLY A 732 33.52 -30.95 25.81
C GLY A 732 33.28 -31.17 24.31
N VAL A 733 32.24 -30.55 23.74
CA VAL A 733 31.87 -30.72 22.31
C VAL A 733 32.99 -30.29 21.36
N ALA A 734 33.70 -29.19 21.65
CA ALA A 734 34.86 -28.78 20.85
C ALA A 734 36.00 -29.83 20.91
N LYS A 735 36.25 -30.41 22.07
CA LYS A 735 37.24 -31.47 22.24
C LYS A 735 36.83 -32.76 21.52
N LEU A 736 35.54 -33.07 21.51
CA LEU A 736 34.98 -34.18 20.76
C LEU A 736 35.21 -34.00 19.25
N VAL A 737 34.97 -32.80 18.69
CA VAL A 737 35.27 -32.49 17.29
C VAL A 737 36.77 -32.65 17.00
N GLU A 738 37.64 -32.15 17.88
CA GLU A 738 39.10 -32.28 17.74
C GLU A 738 39.54 -33.76 17.70
N LEU A 739 39.07 -34.58 18.65
CA LEU A 739 39.40 -36.00 18.75
C LEU A 739 38.93 -36.80 17.52
N VAL A 740 37.73 -36.49 17.01
CA VAL A 740 37.21 -37.13 15.79
C VAL A 740 38.02 -36.68 14.57
N THR A 741 38.35 -35.40 14.45
CA THR A 741 39.10 -34.83 13.30
C THR A 741 40.51 -35.39 13.21
N GLN A 742 41.19 -35.65 14.34
CA GLN A 742 42.54 -36.23 14.36
C GLN A 742 42.60 -37.67 13.81
N LYS A 743 41.49 -38.42 13.85
CA LYS A 743 41.43 -39.85 13.50
C LYS A 743 40.60 -40.15 12.25
N VAL A 744 39.95 -39.15 11.68
CA VAL A 744 39.07 -39.30 10.51
C VAL A 744 39.62 -38.43 9.39
N ASP A 745 39.92 -39.05 8.24
CA ASP A 745 40.30 -38.35 7.02
C ASP A 745 39.07 -37.73 6.33
N LYS A 746 38.49 -36.72 6.97
CA LYS A 746 37.36 -35.94 6.47
C LYS A 746 37.58 -34.45 6.75
N PRO A 747 37.03 -33.56 5.90
CA PRO A 747 37.01 -32.13 6.20
C PRO A 747 36.39 -31.88 7.58
N ILE A 748 36.96 -30.95 8.34
CA ILE A 748 36.49 -30.58 9.69
C ILE A 748 35.00 -30.24 9.70
N LEU A 749 34.49 -29.63 8.61
CA LEU A 749 33.09 -29.28 8.45
C LEU A 749 32.14 -30.49 8.46
N ASP A 750 32.55 -31.62 7.89
CA ASP A 750 31.77 -32.86 7.88
C ASP A 750 31.72 -33.50 9.27
N VAL A 751 32.83 -33.41 10.01
CA VAL A 751 32.95 -33.86 11.40
C VAL A 751 32.07 -33.01 12.31
N GLU A 752 32.20 -31.69 12.25
CA GLU A 752 31.38 -30.76 13.02
C GLU A 752 29.89 -30.94 12.75
N SER A 753 29.49 -31.08 11.48
CA SER A 753 28.09 -31.28 11.10
C SER A 753 27.51 -32.58 11.66
N ALA A 754 28.34 -33.62 11.79
CA ALA A 754 27.95 -34.88 12.41
C ALA A 754 27.78 -34.75 13.93
N VAL A 755 28.79 -34.18 14.60
CA VAL A 755 28.81 -34.01 16.06
C VAL A 755 27.67 -33.08 16.48
N HIS A 756 27.51 -31.95 15.80
CA HIS A 756 26.46 -30.97 16.08
C HIS A 756 25.05 -31.56 15.95
N LYS A 757 24.81 -32.56 15.08
CA LYS A 757 23.49 -33.23 15.02
C LYS A 757 23.17 -34.07 16.25
N LEU A 758 24.20 -34.51 16.98
CA LEU A 758 24.08 -35.38 18.15
C LEU A 758 24.17 -34.59 19.46
N THR A 759 24.80 -33.42 19.44
CA THR A 759 25.05 -32.60 20.64
C THR A 759 24.17 -31.36 20.72
N HIS A 760 23.39 -31.05 19.68
CA HIS A 760 22.52 -29.86 19.64
C HIS A 760 21.08 -30.22 19.29
N GLU A 761 20.15 -29.48 19.89
CA GLU A 761 18.73 -29.59 19.57
C GLU A 761 18.12 -28.21 19.28
N ARG A 762 16.89 -28.22 18.77
CA ARG A 762 16.16 -26.99 18.44
C ARG A 762 15.66 -26.34 19.74
N GLN A 763 16.25 -25.20 20.09
CA GLN A 763 15.92 -24.43 21.29
C GLN A 763 15.09 -23.17 20.95
N PRO A 764 14.19 -22.73 21.85
CA PRO A 764 13.41 -21.50 21.68
C PRO A 764 14.29 -20.26 21.85
N ALA A 765 13.96 -19.16 21.17
CA ALA A 765 14.76 -17.92 21.23
C ALA A 765 14.99 -17.38 22.64
N ILE A 766 14.02 -17.57 23.56
CA ILE A 766 14.19 -17.14 24.95
C ILE A 766 15.39 -17.80 25.62
N ARG A 767 15.73 -19.05 25.27
CA ARG A 767 16.92 -19.72 25.79
C ARG A 767 18.19 -18.99 25.39
N TRP A 768 18.30 -18.60 24.12
CA TRP A 768 19.43 -17.80 23.60
C TRP A 768 19.57 -16.48 24.36
N LEU A 769 18.47 -15.76 24.59
CA LEU A 769 18.51 -14.52 25.37
C LEU A 769 18.93 -14.76 26.83
N MET A 770 18.45 -15.85 27.44
CA MET A 770 18.86 -16.21 28.81
C MET A 770 20.33 -16.60 28.89
N ASP A 771 20.86 -17.30 27.90
CA ASP A 771 22.29 -17.61 27.81
C ASP A 771 23.11 -16.32 27.67
N MET A 772 22.66 -15.36 26.86
CA MET A 772 23.35 -14.04 26.76
C MET A 772 23.40 -13.28 28.09
N ILE A 773 22.35 -13.40 28.90
CA ILE A 773 22.24 -12.67 30.18
C ILE A 773 23.01 -13.39 31.30
N ASN A 774 22.98 -14.72 31.33
CA ASN A 774 23.40 -15.51 32.48
C ASN A 774 24.72 -16.28 32.28
N ASP A 775 25.12 -16.58 31.04
CA ASP A 775 26.31 -17.39 30.76
C ASP A 775 27.09 -16.82 29.57
N ALA A 776 28.06 -15.96 29.87
CA ALA A 776 28.88 -15.27 28.89
C ALA A 776 29.61 -16.19 27.89
N ASN A 777 29.83 -17.46 28.23
CA ASN A 777 30.61 -18.39 27.40
C ASN A 777 29.72 -19.22 26.47
N GLN A 778 28.53 -19.63 26.91
CA GLN A 778 27.64 -20.45 26.08
C GLN A 778 27.03 -19.66 24.91
N TRP A 779 26.62 -18.41 25.13
CA TRP A 779 25.92 -17.67 24.08
C TRP A 779 26.80 -17.35 22.86
N GLN A 780 28.10 -17.16 23.08
CA GLN A 780 29.06 -16.85 22.02
C GLN A 780 29.27 -18.01 21.04
N GLN A 781 28.95 -19.24 21.47
CA GLN A 781 29.07 -20.46 20.67
C GLN A 781 27.81 -20.73 19.84
N HIS A 782 26.68 -20.07 20.15
CA HIS A 782 25.43 -20.26 19.42
C HIS A 782 25.56 -19.73 17.99
N ARG A 783 25.37 -20.62 17.00
CA ARG A 783 25.40 -20.28 15.57
C ARG A 783 24.12 -19.56 15.15
N VAL A 784 24.05 -18.27 15.47
CA VAL A 784 22.85 -17.43 15.24
C VAL A 784 23.06 -16.33 14.21
N ILE A 785 24.29 -15.98 13.86
CA ILE A 785 24.59 -14.88 12.92
C ILE A 785 24.60 -15.43 11.51
N ARG A 786 23.71 -14.92 10.65
CA ARG A 786 23.62 -15.38 9.28
C ARG A 786 24.47 -14.51 8.34
N ILE A 787 25.40 -15.14 7.63
CA ILE A 787 26.31 -14.47 6.68
C ILE A 787 26.27 -15.22 5.35
N THR A 788 25.63 -14.64 4.34
CA THR A 788 25.42 -15.28 3.03
C THR A 788 26.33 -14.76 1.93
N ASP A 789 26.90 -13.57 2.11
CA ASP A 789 27.79 -12.96 1.14
C ASP A 789 29.17 -13.62 1.19
N LEU A 790 29.71 -13.98 0.02
CA LEU A 790 30.95 -14.76 -0.06
C LEU A 790 32.19 -13.91 0.24
N GLU A 791 32.18 -12.64 -0.15
CA GLU A 791 33.30 -11.72 0.09
C GLU A 791 33.38 -11.37 1.59
N VAL A 792 32.22 -11.22 2.25
CA VAL A 792 32.17 -11.05 3.71
C VAL A 792 32.65 -12.30 4.46
N LEU A 793 32.33 -13.50 3.96
CA LEU A 793 32.85 -14.76 4.53
C LEU A 793 34.37 -14.87 4.37
N GLU A 794 34.90 -14.47 3.22
CA GLU A 794 36.33 -14.47 2.93
C GLU A 794 37.08 -13.49 3.84
N LEU A 795 36.56 -12.26 4.03
CA LEU A 795 37.10 -11.30 4.98
C LEU A 795 37.19 -11.88 6.40
N LEU A 796 36.15 -12.60 6.82
CA LEU A 796 36.06 -13.19 8.15
C LEU A 796 36.78 -14.55 8.25
N GLY A 797 37.45 -15.01 7.19
CA GLY A 797 38.17 -16.29 7.17
C GLY A 797 37.26 -17.50 7.38
N MET A 798 35.99 -17.42 6.98
CA MET A 798 34.97 -18.42 7.28
C MET A 798 34.58 -19.25 6.06
N GLU A 799 34.48 -20.57 6.25
CA GLU A 799 34.00 -21.46 5.20
C GLU A 799 32.48 -21.43 5.05
N ARG A 800 32.01 -21.60 3.81
CA ARG A 800 30.58 -21.72 3.50
C ARG A 800 30.01 -23.02 4.05
N ARG A 801 28.94 -22.93 4.83
CA ARG A 801 28.24 -24.11 5.40
C ARG A 801 26.74 -24.13 5.16
N LYS A 802 26.11 -25.29 5.35
CA LYS A 802 24.66 -25.45 5.21
C LYS A 802 23.92 -24.53 6.19
N GLY A 803 23.16 -23.59 5.64
CA GLY A 803 22.33 -22.66 6.43
C GLY A 803 23.03 -21.36 6.83
N TYR A 804 24.31 -21.16 6.47
CA TYR A 804 25.03 -19.88 6.59
C TYR A 804 25.00 -19.24 7.98
N ARG A 805 25.01 -20.03 9.05
CA ARG A 805 24.97 -19.52 10.42
C ARG A 805 26.30 -19.76 11.13
N TYR A 806 26.78 -18.71 11.76
CA TYR A 806 28.08 -18.59 12.41
C TYR A 806 27.86 -18.09 13.84
N SER A 807 28.75 -18.44 14.73
CA SER A 807 28.75 -17.96 16.12
C SER A 807 29.64 -16.73 16.27
N ILE A 808 29.44 -15.97 17.34
CA ILE A 808 30.32 -14.82 17.66
C ILE A 808 31.76 -15.30 17.87
N SER A 809 31.95 -16.46 18.50
CA SER A 809 33.29 -17.04 18.73
C SER A 809 34.03 -17.36 17.43
N GLU A 810 33.31 -17.68 16.34
CA GLU A 810 33.89 -17.94 15.03
C GLU A 810 34.27 -16.63 14.30
N ILE A 811 33.55 -15.52 14.57
CA ILE A 811 33.77 -14.21 13.94
C ILE A 811 34.85 -13.41 14.68
N ALA A 812 34.92 -13.54 16.01
CA ALA A 812 35.78 -12.74 16.88
C ALA A 812 37.26 -12.65 16.45
N PRO A 813 37.93 -13.68 15.89
CA PRO A 813 39.33 -13.59 15.46
C PRO A 813 39.58 -12.56 14.34
N GLN A 814 38.58 -12.21 13.53
CA GLN A 814 38.70 -11.29 12.39
C GLN A 814 37.94 -9.96 12.60
N LEU A 815 37.53 -9.67 13.84
CA LEU A 815 36.70 -8.50 14.14
C LEU A 815 37.40 -7.17 13.81
N GLU A 816 38.72 -7.09 14.01
CA GLU A 816 39.51 -5.88 13.73
C GLU A 816 39.55 -5.55 12.23
N ALA A 817 39.72 -6.58 11.38
CA ALA A 817 39.67 -6.44 9.93
C ALA A 817 38.26 -6.05 9.45
N PHE A 818 37.22 -6.62 10.08
CA PHE A 818 35.83 -6.28 9.82
C PHE A 818 35.52 -4.81 10.15
N ASP A 819 35.89 -4.34 11.34
CA ASP A 819 35.65 -2.95 11.78
C ASP A 819 36.35 -1.93 10.88
N ALA A 820 37.56 -2.24 10.40
CA ALA A 820 38.28 -1.40 9.44
C ALA A 820 37.52 -1.27 8.11
N ALA A 821 37.00 -2.37 7.57
CA ALA A 821 36.24 -2.39 6.32
C ALA A 821 34.89 -1.65 6.45
N VAL A 822 34.20 -1.80 7.58
CA VAL A 822 32.95 -1.08 7.88
C VAL A 822 33.20 0.43 7.97
N LYS A 823 34.29 0.85 8.61
CA LYS A 823 34.64 2.26 8.73
C LYS A 823 34.92 2.91 7.36
N GLU A 824 35.57 2.18 6.45
CA GLU A 824 35.75 2.64 5.08
C GLU A 824 34.41 2.79 4.36
N ALA A 825 33.52 1.79 4.45
CA ALA A 825 32.19 1.85 3.85
C ALA A 825 31.38 3.05 4.37
N ARG A 826 31.40 3.33 5.68
CA ARG A 826 30.69 4.48 6.29
C ARG A 826 31.15 5.85 5.79
N SER A 827 32.33 5.95 5.18
CA SER A 827 32.86 7.20 4.64
C SER A 827 32.33 7.57 3.25
N LYS A 828 31.65 6.64 2.57
CA LYS A 828 31.11 6.80 1.21
C LYS A 828 29.64 7.19 1.24
N ASP A 829 29.14 7.86 0.19
CA ASP A 829 27.70 8.11 0.05
C ASP A 829 26.95 6.78 -0.21
N THR A 830 25.71 6.68 0.25
CA THR A 830 24.88 5.47 0.14
C THR A 830 24.68 5.02 -1.32
N ALA A 831 24.68 5.99 -2.25
CA ALA A 831 24.59 5.74 -3.68
C ALA A 831 25.85 5.08 -4.26
N GLU A 832 27.02 5.28 -3.62
CA GLU A 832 28.34 4.85 -4.09
C GLU A 832 28.75 3.48 -3.51
N LEU A 833 28.06 2.99 -2.48
CA LEU A 833 28.36 1.71 -1.84
C LEU A 833 28.18 0.52 -2.80
N SER A 834 29.22 -0.29 -2.92
CA SER A 834 29.20 -1.60 -3.59
C SER A 834 28.29 -2.59 -2.86
N HIS A 835 27.98 -3.73 -3.50
CA HIS A 835 27.17 -4.79 -2.88
C HIS A 835 27.85 -5.34 -1.60
N TYR A 836 29.15 -5.57 -1.65
CA TYR A 836 29.95 -6.03 -0.53
C TYR A 836 29.91 -5.06 0.65
N GLU A 837 30.12 -3.76 0.40
CA GLU A 837 30.08 -2.74 1.45
C GLU A 837 28.70 -2.59 2.07
N LYS A 838 27.62 -2.71 1.26
CA LYS A 838 26.25 -2.78 1.78
C LYS A 838 26.07 -4.00 2.70
N LYS A 839 26.66 -5.15 2.34
CA LYS A 839 26.58 -6.36 3.17
C LYS A 839 27.43 -6.29 4.43
N LEU A 840 28.57 -5.61 4.41
CA LEU A 840 29.33 -5.27 5.61
C LEU A 840 28.53 -4.36 6.54
N MET A 841 27.92 -3.32 5.98
CA MET A 841 27.07 -2.37 6.72
C MET A 841 25.81 -3.02 7.28
N ASP A 842 25.22 -4.00 6.57
CA ASP A 842 24.07 -4.78 7.08
C ASP A 842 24.47 -5.68 8.26
N LEU A 843 25.71 -6.17 8.29
CA LEU A 843 26.22 -7.06 9.33
C LEU A 843 26.69 -6.32 10.59
N ALA A 844 27.19 -5.08 10.42
CA ALA A 844 27.69 -4.21 11.49
C ALA A 844 26.57 -3.45 12.21
#